data_AF-A0A6A2YYB0-F1
#
_entry.id   AF-A0A6A2YYB0-F1
#
_cell.length_a   1.000
_cell.length_b   1.000
_cell.length_c   1.000
_cell.angle_alpha   90.00
_cell.angle_beta   90.00
_cell.angle_gamma   90.00
#
_symmetry.space_group_name_H-M   'P 1'
#
loop_
_entity.id
_entity.type
_entity.pdbx_description
1 polymer ?
#
loop_
_entity_poly.entity_id
_entity_poly.type
_entity_poly.pdbx_seq_one_letter_code
_entity_poly.pdbx_strand_id
1 'polypeptide(L)'
;MEDIKASNEVYLRDSMEGYLDAYNPKTSVTPAGIFVSRVEEIGFESVPTSLMDQVLNFLNDVREDLRCSMAKDIVTIKNESLNMAEAIEELSSACERKLELPKDAHLDFQKKITLSEHKQDLGSSSLLGKGEVYKQLLEMEKEDDLLDQLWRSRSLAMEKIRGNRQHIILVASFIDRIPNLAGLARTCEVFKALGLAVADAKIVHDKQFQLISVTAEKWVPIIEVPVNSVKQFLEKKKREGYSILGLEQTANSVPLDQYIYPKKTVLVLGREKEGIPVDIIHVLDACIEIPQLGVVRSLNVHVAMNALAATNRNFQHAARILGLDSKLQKSLLIPFREIKVECTVPKDDGSFVSYIGFRIQHDNARGPMKGGIRYHPEVDPDEVNALAQLMTWKTAVADIPYGGAKGGIGCNPRELSASELQRVTRVFTQKIHDLIGTHRDVPAPDMGTNSQTMAWILDEYSKFHSYSPAVVTGKPVELGGSLGREAATGRGVVFATEFLLAEYGMSIPNMTFSIQGFGNVGSWAATFIHQKGGKVVAVSDITGAVKNQNGIDIPALLKHKEKTSSLKDFGGGDIMDPNDLLVHECDVLIPCALGGVLNKENAADVKAKFIIEAANHPTDPEADEILSRKGVVILPDIYANSGGVTVSYFEWVQNIQGFMWEEEKVNYELKRYMKRAFDDIKAMCHTYNCNLRMGAFTLGVNKVARATLLRGWEA
;
A
#
# COMPACT_ATOMS: atom_id res chain seq x y z
N MET A 1 -23.47 9.15 -55.49
CA MET A 1 -24.83 8.89 -55.01
C MET A 1 -25.32 7.75 -55.88
N GLU A 2 -25.73 6.65 -55.24
CA GLU A 2 -25.99 5.30 -55.79
C GLU A 2 -24.73 4.47 -56.15
N ASP A 3 -24.81 3.16 -55.84
CA ASP A 3 -23.88 2.07 -56.16
C ASP A 3 -22.73 1.63 -55.22
N ILE A 4 -22.87 1.73 -53.88
CA ILE A 4 -22.11 0.83 -52.96
C ILE A 4 -22.95 0.45 -51.73
N LYS A 5 -24.09 -0.21 -51.92
CA LYS A 5 -24.89 -0.76 -50.80
C LYS A 5 -25.51 -2.15 -51.04
N ALA A 6 -25.25 -2.82 -52.17
CA ALA A 6 -25.95 -4.06 -52.53
C ALA A 6 -25.13 -5.36 -52.44
N SER A 7 -23.86 -5.35 -52.05
CA SER A 7 -22.99 -6.54 -52.16
C SER A 7 -22.75 -7.34 -50.86
N ASN A 8 -23.19 -6.87 -49.69
CA ASN A 8 -22.92 -7.55 -48.41
C ASN A 8 -24.13 -8.27 -47.78
N GLU A 9 -25.35 -8.10 -48.30
CA GLU A 9 -26.54 -8.81 -47.78
C GLU A 9 -26.79 -10.17 -48.43
N VAL A 10 -26.15 -10.47 -49.57
CA VAL A 10 -26.36 -11.72 -50.31
C VAL A 10 -25.49 -12.86 -49.75
N TYR A 11 -24.29 -12.58 -49.24
CA TYR A 11 -23.37 -13.60 -48.73
C TYR A 11 -23.78 -14.22 -47.37
N LEU A 12 -24.62 -13.53 -46.59
CA LEU A 12 -25.08 -14.02 -45.29
C LEU A 12 -26.32 -14.91 -45.39
N ARG A 13 -27.03 -14.88 -46.52
CA ARG A 13 -28.23 -15.70 -46.76
C ARG A 13 -27.90 -17.11 -47.27
N ASP A 14 -26.90 -17.24 -48.15
CA ASP A 14 -26.49 -18.55 -48.69
C ASP A 14 -25.81 -19.46 -47.65
N SER A 15 -25.24 -18.91 -46.58
CA SER A 15 -24.58 -19.70 -45.53
C SER A 15 -25.53 -20.25 -44.45
N MET A 16 -26.81 -19.86 -44.46
CA MET A 16 -27.80 -20.29 -43.46
C MET A 16 -28.90 -21.19 -44.03
N GLU A 17 -28.94 -21.42 -45.34
CA GLU A 17 -29.97 -22.24 -46.01
C GLU A 17 -29.91 -23.73 -45.64
N GLY A 18 -28.78 -24.22 -45.12
CA GLY A 18 -28.64 -25.60 -44.63
C GLY A 18 -29.14 -25.87 -43.21
N TYR A 19 -29.51 -24.84 -42.44
CA TYR A 19 -29.88 -24.96 -41.02
C TYR A 19 -31.34 -24.56 -40.72
N LEU A 20 -32.16 -24.27 -41.74
CA LEU A 20 -33.50 -23.71 -41.56
C LEU A 20 -34.67 -24.71 -41.59
N ASP A 21 -34.42 -26.02 -41.71
CA ASP A 21 -35.48 -27.04 -41.74
C ASP A 21 -35.50 -27.98 -40.52
N ALA A 22 -35.65 -27.40 -39.33
CA ALA A 22 -35.97 -28.18 -38.13
C ALA A 22 -36.95 -27.50 -37.15
N TYR A 23 -37.86 -26.65 -37.63
CA TYR A 23 -39.00 -26.23 -36.80
C TYR A 23 -40.33 -26.34 -37.55
N ASN A 24 -41.03 -27.46 -37.33
CA ASN A 24 -42.40 -27.65 -37.77
C ASN A 24 -43.36 -27.32 -36.61
N PRO A 25 -44.10 -26.20 -36.67
CA PRO A 25 -44.95 -25.73 -35.58
C PRO A 25 -46.15 -26.63 -35.26
N LYS A 26 -46.37 -27.72 -36.01
CA LYS A 26 -47.38 -28.75 -35.71
C LYS A 26 -46.84 -29.97 -34.99
N THR A 27 -45.52 -30.16 -34.87
CA THR A 27 -44.91 -31.38 -34.27
C THR A 27 -43.90 -31.11 -33.16
N SER A 28 -43.49 -29.87 -32.91
CA SER A 28 -42.54 -29.55 -31.83
C SER A 28 -43.27 -29.14 -30.53
N VAL A 29 -43.16 -29.99 -29.50
CA VAL A 29 -43.70 -29.76 -28.15
C VAL A 29 -42.78 -28.80 -27.39
N THR A 30 -43.37 -27.77 -26.77
CA THR A 30 -42.68 -26.81 -25.90
C THR A 30 -42.26 -27.44 -24.57
N PRO A 31 -40.98 -27.30 -24.14
CA PRO A 31 -40.60 -27.60 -22.77
C PRO A 31 -41.28 -26.61 -21.81
N ALA A 32 -41.88 -27.15 -20.76
CA ALA A 32 -42.71 -26.42 -19.82
C ALA A 32 -41.91 -25.45 -18.94
N GLY A 33 -42.53 -24.30 -18.67
CA GLY A 33 -42.20 -23.42 -17.57
C GLY A 33 -41.57 -22.11 -18.00
N ILE A 34 -42.41 -21.12 -18.31
CA ILE A 34 -42.23 -19.67 -18.06
C ILE A 34 -43.46 -19.00 -18.70
N PHE A 35 -44.39 -18.55 -17.84
CA PHE A 35 -45.70 -17.91 -18.14
C PHE A 35 -46.76 -18.89 -18.72
N VAL A 36 -47.83 -19.29 -18.03
CA VAL A 36 -48.87 -18.49 -17.39
C VAL A 36 -49.61 -19.34 -16.35
N SER A 37 -49.76 -18.84 -15.12
CA SER A 37 -50.93 -19.14 -14.28
C SER A 37 -51.24 -17.91 -13.44
N ARG A 38 -52.34 -17.24 -13.79
CA ARG A 38 -53.04 -16.31 -12.89
C ARG A 38 -53.48 -17.10 -11.66
N VAL A 39 -53.14 -16.60 -10.47
CA VAL A 39 -53.74 -17.05 -9.20
C VAL A 39 -54.35 -15.81 -8.54
N GLU A 40 -55.57 -16.03 -8.08
CA GLU A 40 -56.47 -15.11 -7.38
C GLU A 40 -55.94 -14.68 -6.00
N GLU A 41 -56.54 -13.62 -5.48
CA GLU A 41 -56.28 -12.94 -4.21
C GLU A 41 -56.09 -13.89 -3.01
N ILE A 42 -54.95 -13.77 -2.33
CA ILE A 42 -54.77 -14.21 -0.93
C ILE A 42 -53.97 -13.14 -0.16
N GLY A 43 -54.62 -12.64 0.90
CA GLY A 43 -54.21 -11.84 2.06
C GLY A 43 -52.82 -11.18 2.13
N PHE A 44 -52.83 -9.86 2.35
CA PHE A 44 -51.72 -9.13 2.97
C PHE A 44 -51.38 -9.74 4.34
N GLU A 45 -50.19 -10.33 4.47
CA GLU A 45 -49.56 -10.60 5.76
C GLU A 45 -48.21 -9.86 5.81
N SER A 46 -48.06 -9.06 6.85
CA SER A 46 -46.98 -8.10 7.09
C SER A 46 -45.59 -8.75 7.15
N VAL A 47 -44.66 -8.23 6.35
CA VAL A 47 -43.23 -8.54 6.38
C VAL A 47 -42.59 -7.99 7.67
N PRO A 48 -41.82 -8.78 8.45
CA PRO A 48 -41.06 -8.26 9.58
C PRO A 48 -39.73 -7.64 9.10
N THR A 49 -39.57 -6.35 9.40
CA THR A 49 -38.37 -5.48 9.39
C THR A 49 -37.39 -5.62 8.23
N SER A 50 -37.24 -4.53 7.46
CA SER A 50 -36.38 -4.45 6.30
C SER A 50 -34.89 -4.55 6.68
N LEU A 51 -34.07 -5.09 5.78
CA LEU A 51 -32.60 -5.05 5.85
C LEU A 51 -32.07 -3.64 6.16
N MET A 52 -32.80 -2.61 5.72
CA MET A 52 -32.50 -1.21 6.04
C MET A 52 -32.61 -0.90 7.53
N ASP A 53 -33.56 -1.50 8.26
CA ASP A 53 -33.71 -1.31 9.70
C ASP A 53 -32.59 -2.02 10.48
N GLN A 54 -32.16 -3.20 10.03
CA GLN A 54 -31.00 -3.89 10.61
C GLN A 54 -29.69 -3.16 10.33
N VAL A 55 -29.53 -2.60 9.12
CA VAL A 55 -28.38 -1.77 8.75
C VAL A 55 -28.40 -0.44 9.50
N LEU A 56 -29.57 0.18 9.69
CA LEU A 56 -29.73 1.39 10.49
C LEU A 56 -29.41 1.14 11.96
N ASN A 57 -29.84 0.01 12.53
CA ASN A 57 -29.49 -0.38 13.90
C ASN A 57 -28.00 -0.65 14.05
N PHE A 58 -27.38 -1.41 13.14
CA PHE A 58 -25.93 -1.62 13.15
C PHE A 58 -25.14 -0.31 13.01
N LEU A 59 -25.56 0.59 12.12
CA LEU A 59 -24.91 1.89 11.94
C LEU A 59 -25.13 2.82 13.15
N ASN A 60 -26.23 2.67 13.87
CA ASN A 60 -26.48 3.41 15.11
C ASN A 60 -25.66 2.84 16.27
N ASP A 61 -25.55 1.52 16.40
CA ASP A 61 -24.71 0.86 17.42
C ASP A 61 -23.24 1.20 17.24
N VAL A 62 -22.72 1.15 16.00
CA VAL A 62 -21.34 1.55 15.69
C VAL A 62 -21.11 3.05 15.94
N ARG A 63 -22.13 3.89 15.71
CA ARG A 63 -22.04 5.34 15.97
C ARG A 63 -22.07 5.63 17.47
N GLU A 64 -22.78 4.83 18.26
CA GLU A 64 -22.83 4.95 19.71
C GLU A 64 -21.54 4.44 20.36
N ASP A 65 -20.96 3.34 19.86
CA ASP A 65 -19.62 2.86 20.24
C ASP A 65 -18.54 3.91 19.93
N LEU A 66 -18.64 4.57 18.77
CA LEU A 66 -17.73 5.65 18.40
C LEU A 66 -17.91 6.88 19.29
N ARG A 67 -19.15 7.23 19.68
CA ARG A 67 -19.43 8.30 20.65
C ARG A 67 -18.91 7.95 22.05
N CYS A 68 -19.00 6.69 22.47
CA CYS A 68 -18.43 6.21 23.72
C CYS A 68 -16.89 6.23 23.68
N SER A 69 -16.27 5.92 22.56
CA SER A 69 -14.81 6.07 22.37
C SER A 69 -14.40 7.55 22.41
N MET A 70 -15.10 8.41 21.67
CA MET A 70 -14.81 9.85 21.67
C MET A 70 -15.08 10.50 23.04
N ALA A 71 -16.09 10.04 23.79
CA ALA A 71 -16.33 10.49 25.15
C ALA A 71 -15.23 10.01 26.10
N LYS A 72 -14.69 8.79 25.93
CA LYS A 72 -13.51 8.32 26.65
C LYS A 72 -12.29 9.15 26.31
N ASP A 73 -12.08 9.49 25.04
CA ASP A 73 -10.97 10.33 24.59
C ASP A 73 -11.09 11.77 25.12
N ILE A 74 -12.31 12.32 25.18
CA ILE A 74 -12.58 13.64 25.80
C ILE A 74 -12.35 13.59 27.31
N VAL A 75 -12.66 12.47 27.98
CA VAL A 75 -12.37 12.28 29.41
C VAL A 75 -10.87 12.13 29.65
N THR A 76 -10.14 11.44 28.76
CA THR A 76 -8.67 11.34 28.80
C THR A 76 -8.02 12.69 28.59
N ILE A 77 -8.49 13.48 27.61
CA ILE A 77 -8.05 14.86 27.36
C ILE A 77 -8.41 15.77 28.56
N LYS A 78 -9.59 15.58 29.17
CA LYS A 78 -9.96 16.31 30.40
C LYS A 78 -9.05 15.94 31.57
N ASN A 79 -8.71 14.66 31.76
CA ASN A 79 -7.81 14.20 32.82
C ASN A 79 -6.37 14.67 32.59
N GLU A 80 -5.91 14.75 31.34
CA GLU A 80 -4.61 15.35 31.00
C GLU A 80 -4.60 16.87 31.21
N SER A 81 -5.72 17.55 30.93
CA SER A 81 -5.87 18.98 31.27
C SER A 81 -6.03 19.25 32.77
N LEU A 82 -6.58 18.30 33.54
CA LEU A 82 -6.65 18.34 35.01
C LEU A 82 -5.28 18.10 35.64
N ASN A 83 -4.47 17.17 35.11
CA ASN A 83 -3.08 16.99 35.54
C ASN A 83 -2.21 18.23 35.24
N MET A 84 -2.50 18.96 34.15
CA MET A 84 -1.90 20.26 33.87
C MET A 84 -2.39 21.36 34.81
N ALA A 85 -3.65 21.31 35.27
CA ALA A 85 -4.19 22.24 36.26
C ALA A 85 -3.63 21.97 37.67
N GLU A 86 -3.44 20.71 38.07
CA GLU A 86 -2.77 20.32 39.33
C GLU A 86 -1.29 20.75 39.33
N ALA A 87 -0.59 20.64 38.19
CA ALA A 87 0.77 21.19 38.04
C ALA A 87 0.83 22.73 38.10
N ILE A 88 -0.25 23.42 37.73
CA ILE A 88 -0.39 24.87 37.84
C ILE A 88 -0.76 25.28 39.28
N GLU A 89 -1.53 24.47 40.03
CA GLU A 89 -1.77 24.66 41.46
C GLU A 89 -0.51 24.41 42.32
N GLU A 90 0.34 23.43 41.97
CA GLU A 90 1.65 23.28 42.62
C GLU A 90 2.57 24.48 42.37
N LEU A 91 2.53 25.08 41.17
CA LEU A 91 3.27 26.32 40.87
C LEU A 91 2.67 27.58 41.51
N SER A 92 1.36 27.63 41.75
CA SER A 92 0.71 28.77 42.41
C SER A 92 0.89 28.74 43.94
N SER A 93 1.01 27.54 44.53
CA SER A 93 1.26 27.34 45.97
C SER A 93 2.64 27.83 46.45
N ALA A 94 3.60 28.01 45.53
CA ALA A 94 4.91 28.57 45.83
C ALA A 94 4.90 30.11 45.97
N CYS A 95 3.81 30.79 45.59
CA CYS A 95 3.75 32.25 45.50
C CYS A 95 2.94 32.96 46.60
N GLU A 96 2.24 32.25 47.50
CA GLU A 96 1.46 32.88 48.57
C GLU A 96 1.86 32.39 49.97
N ARG A 97 2.98 32.91 50.48
CA ARG A 97 3.16 33.05 51.93
C ARG A 97 2.46 34.32 52.41
N LYS A 98 1.27 34.16 52.98
CA LYS A 98 0.73 34.84 54.19
C LYS A 98 -0.79 34.95 54.11
N LEU A 99 -1.51 34.11 54.85
CA LEU A 99 -2.52 34.43 55.87
C LEU A 99 -3.28 33.16 56.28
N GLU A 100 -3.68 33.11 57.55
CA GLU A 100 -3.99 31.91 58.35
C GLU A 100 -5.44 31.37 58.21
N LEU A 101 -5.56 30.02 58.15
CA LEU A 101 -6.48 29.08 58.87
C LEU A 101 -8.04 29.31 58.91
N PRO A 102 -8.88 28.28 59.21
CA PRO A 102 -9.13 26.98 58.52
C PRO A 102 -10.64 26.60 58.43
N LYS A 103 -10.98 25.49 57.74
CA LYS A 103 -11.87 24.37 58.18
C LYS A 103 -12.86 23.79 57.15
N ASP A 104 -12.71 22.48 57.01
CA ASP A 104 -13.73 21.42 57.06
C ASP A 104 -14.78 21.21 55.95
N ALA A 105 -14.73 19.97 55.45
CA ALA A 105 -15.84 19.00 55.35
C ALA A 105 -16.55 18.77 54.01
N HIS A 106 -16.12 17.67 53.38
CA HIS A 106 -16.91 16.44 53.13
C HIS A 106 -18.14 16.45 52.20
N LEU A 107 -18.06 15.50 51.23
CA LEU A 107 -19.10 14.56 50.76
C LEU A 107 -20.25 15.14 49.92
N ASP A 108 -20.97 14.38 49.09
CA ASP A 108 -20.79 13.16 48.31
C ASP A 108 -22.14 12.99 47.60
N PHE A 109 -22.07 12.61 46.33
CA PHE A 109 -23.02 11.89 45.48
C PHE A 109 -24.56 11.80 45.75
N GLN A 110 -25.28 11.85 44.62
CA GLN A 110 -26.62 11.31 44.26
C GLN A 110 -27.89 12.14 44.52
N LYS A 111 -28.52 12.64 43.43
CA LYS A 111 -29.65 11.93 42.75
C LYS A 111 -30.14 12.67 41.49
N LYS A 112 -30.35 11.85 40.44
CA LYS A 112 -31.14 12.11 39.22
C LYS A 112 -32.53 12.68 39.53
N ILE A 113 -33.10 13.46 38.61
CA ILE A 113 -34.46 13.28 38.06
C ILE A 113 -34.57 13.99 36.70
N THR A 114 -35.30 13.32 35.82
CA THR A 114 -35.50 13.57 34.39
C THR A 114 -36.73 14.48 34.15
N LEU A 115 -36.57 15.39 33.17
CA LEU A 115 -37.53 16.03 32.23
C LEU A 115 -39.04 16.05 32.51
N SER A 116 -39.66 17.22 32.40
CA SER A 116 -40.70 17.48 31.36
C SER A 116 -41.07 18.96 31.26
N GLU A 117 -41.63 19.30 30.11
CA GLU A 117 -41.75 20.62 29.49
C GLU A 117 -42.93 21.49 29.95
N HIS A 118 -42.74 22.80 29.70
CA HIS A 118 -43.73 23.81 29.28
C HIS A 118 -44.65 24.56 30.27
N LYS A 119 -44.44 25.89 30.20
CA LYS A 119 -45.38 27.04 30.26
C LYS A 119 -45.98 27.45 31.62
N GLN A 120 -45.43 28.58 32.10
CA GLN A 120 -46.11 29.80 32.57
C GLN A 120 -47.58 29.65 33.02
N ASP A 121 -47.87 29.81 34.32
CA ASP A 121 -48.13 31.14 34.89
C ASP A 121 -48.28 31.17 36.42
N LEU A 122 -47.80 32.30 36.96
CA LEU A 122 -48.00 33.03 38.22
C LEU A 122 -48.50 32.37 39.52
N GLY A 123 -47.73 32.62 40.60
CA GLY A 123 -48.22 32.61 41.99
C GLY A 123 -47.17 32.95 43.08
N SER A 124 -46.94 34.25 43.32
CA SER A 124 -46.52 34.91 44.58
C SER A 124 -45.13 34.69 45.24
N SER A 125 -44.33 35.79 45.23
CA SER A 125 -43.47 36.36 46.30
C SER A 125 -42.41 35.45 46.97
N SER A 126 -41.10 35.74 47.03
CA SER A 126 -40.46 36.96 47.55
C SER A 126 -38.90 36.82 47.58
N LEU A 127 -38.19 37.90 47.21
CA LEU A 127 -36.88 38.40 47.72
C LEU A 127 -35.72 37.43 48.08
N LEU A 128 -34.65 37.45 47.26
CA LEU A 128 -33.18 37.38 47.55
C LEU A 128 -32.47 36.85 46.28
N GLY A 129 -31.43 37.44 45.65
CA GLY A 129 -30.68 38.68 45.82
C GLY A 129 -29.87 38.97 44.52
N LYS A 130 -29.70 40.25 44.17
CA LYS A 130 -29.07 40.76 42.94
C LYS A 130 -27.55 40.49 42.81
N GLY A 131 -26.96 39.66 43.67
CA GLY A 131 -25.51 39.41 43.74
C GLY A 131 -25.00 38.30 42.82
N GLU A 132 -25.81 37.26 42.57
CA GLU A 132 -25.39 36.11 41.73
C GLU A 132 -25.35 36.46 40.24
N VAL A 133 -26.27 37.31 39.77
CA VAL A 133 -26.36 37.71 38.35
C VAL A 133 -25.14 38.55 37.94
N TYR A 134 -24.64 39.41 38.83
CA TYR A 134 -23.43 40.22 38.55
C TYR A 134 -22.16 39.37 38.54
N LYS A 135 -22.11 38.31 39.36
CA LYS A 135 -20.97 37.40 39.42
C LYS A 135 -20.90 36.50 38.18
N GLN A 136 -22.06 36.01 37.72
CA GLN A 136 -22.17 35.24 36.48
C GLN A 136 -21.83 36.09 35.24
N LEU A 137 -22.23 37.36 35.19
CA LEU A 137 -21.86 38.25 34.09
C LEU A 137 -20.35 38.54 34.03
N LEU A 138 -19.70 38.71 35.20
CA LEU A 138 -18.25 38.91 35.30
C LEU A 138 -17.45 37.63 34.99
N GLU A 139 -17.99 36.45 35.29
CA GLU A 139 -17.40 35.17 34.90
C GLU A 139 -17.56 34.92 33.39
N MET A 140 -18.69 35.29 32.80
CA MET A 140 -18.90 35.24 31.36
C MET A 140 -18.00 36.23 30.59
N GLU A 141 -17.80 37.45 31.08
CA GLU A 141 -16.84 38.40 30.47
C GLU A 141 -15.40 37.88 30.53
N LYS A 142 -15.03 37.22 31.63
CA LYS A 142 -13.70 36.60 31.77
C LYS A 142 -13.54 35.39 30.86
N GLU A 143 -14.58 34.58 30.67
CA GLU A 143 -14.57 33.45 29.73
C GLU A 143 -14.50 33.92 28.27
N ASP A 144 -15.20 34.99 27.91
CA ASP A 144 -15.11 35.61 26.57
C ASP A 144 -13.72 36.21 26.31
N ASP A 145 -13.11 36.88 27.29
CA ASP A 145 -11.74 37.39 27.18
C ASP A 145 -10.70 36.26 27.03
N LEU A 146 -10.91 35.13 27.73
CA LEU A 146 -10.06 33.94 27.62
C LEU A 146 -10.24 33.25 26.26
N LEU A 147 -11.47 33.21 25.75
CA LEU A 147 -11.77 32.74 24.40
C LEU A 147 -11.09 33.63 23.37
N ASP A 148 -11.19 34.95 23.49
CA ASP A 148 -10.57 35.90 22.56
C ASP A 148 -9.04 35.82 22.59
N GLN A 149 -8.44 35.59 23.75
CA GLN A 149 -7.00 35.34 23.89
C GLN A 149 -6.59 33.99 23.26
N LEU A 150 -7.39 32.93 23.43
CA LEU A 150 -7.19 31.64 22.78
C LEU A 150 -7.35 31.75 21.25
N TRP A 151 -8.32 32.51 20.77
CA TRP A 151 -8.54 32.78 19.35
C TRP A 151 -7.40 33.61 18.74
N ARG A 152 -6.87 34.60 19.46
CA ARG A 152 -5.68 35.36 19.04
C ARG A 152 -4.42 34.51 19.02
N SER A 153 -4.20 33.68 20.05
CA SER A 153 -3.06 32.75 20.12
C SER A 153 -3.10 31.70 19.01
N ARG A 154 -4.28 31.13 18.76
CA ARG A 154 -4.53 30.19 17.65
C ARG A 154 -4.39 30.85 16.28
N SER A 155 -4.83 32.10 16.14
CA SER A 155 -4.65 32.88 14.90
C SER A 155 -3.18 33.23 14.65
N LEU A 156 -2.42 33.61 15.67
CA LEU A 156 -0.97 33.86 15.60
C LEU A 156 -0.17 32.57 15.32
N ALA A 157 -0.58 31.42 15.88
CA ALA A 157 -0.02 30.12 15.56
C ALA A 157 -0.34 29.71 14.11
N MET A 158 -1.57 29.95 13.64
CA MET A 158 -1.97 29.74 12.26
C MET A 158 -1.25 30.70 11.29
N GLU A 159 -0.98 31.95 11.67
CA GLU A 159 -0.17 32.89 10.89
C GLU A 159 1.30 32.48 10.80
N LYS A 160 1.88 31.97 11.89
CA LYS A 160 3.22 31.34 11.87
C LYS A 160 3.28 30.12 10.93
N ILE A 161 2.22 29.30 10.90
CA ILE A 161 2.10 28.17 9.96
C ILE A 161 1.89 28.65 8.52
N ARG A 162 1.16 29.76 8.31
CA ARG A 162 1.00 30.39 6.98
C ARG A 162 2.31 30.98 6.44
N GLY A 163 3.20 31.47 7.29
CA GLY A 163 4.50 32.03 6.91
C GLY A 163 5.51 31.01 6.34
N ASN A 164 5.25 29.70 6.47
CA ASN A 164 6.17 28.62 6.07
C ASN A 164 5.63 27.77 4.90
N ARG A 165 4.65 28.29 4.14
CA ARG A 165 4.04 27.61 2.98
C ARG A 165 4.77 27.94 1.69
N GLN A 166 4.84 26.96 0.79
CA GLN A 166 5.36 27.20 -0.55
C GLN A 166 4.36 28.06 -1.34
N HIS A 167 4.84 28.95 -2.19
CA HIS A 167 3.97 29.78 -3.05
C HIS A 167 3.48 28.97 -4.27
N ILE A 168 2.89 27.81 -4.01
CA ILE A 168 2.33 26.91 -5.01
C ILE A 168 0.81 26.86 -4.83
N ILE A 169 0.06 27.13 -5.89
CA ILE A 169 -1.40 26.96 -5.91
C ILE A 169 -1.74 25.88 -6.93
N LEU A 170 -2.46 24.84 -6.51
CA LEU A 170 -2.93 23.79 -7.41
C LEU A 170 -4.35 24.10 -7.89
N VAL A 171 -4.59 24.08 -9.20
CA VAL A 171 -5.91 24.28 -9.80
C VAL A 171 -6.43 22.95 -10.31
N ALA A 172 -7.40 22.40 -9.58
CA ALA A 172 -8.08 21.13 -9.85
C ALA A 172 -9.56 21.34 -10.24
N SER A 173 -9.94 22.56 -10.64
CA SER A 173 -11.31 22.91 -11.02
C SER A 173 -11.88 22.13 -12.21
N PHE A 174 -11.05 21.42 -12.97
CA PHE A 174 -11.49 20.57 -14.09
C PHE A 174 -11.61 19.08 -13.72
N ILE A 175 -11.38 18.71 -12.46
CA ILE A 175 -11.44 17.31 -12.01
C ILE A 175 -12.81 17.04 -11.40
N ASP A 176 -13.53 16.08 -11.98
CA ASP A 176 -14.90 15.76 -11.56
C ASP A 176 -14.95 14.63 -10.50
N ARG A 177 -13.89 13.83 -10.36
CA ARG A 177 -13.87 12.71 -9.41
C ARG A 177 -13.48 13.17 -8.01
N ILE A 178 -14.42 13.01 -7.08
CA ILE A 178 -14.27 13.33 -5.65
C ILE A 178 -13.06 12.63 -5.00
N PRO A 179 -12.81 11.31 -5.22
CA PRO A 179 -11.62 10.64 -4.69
C PRO A 179 -10.30 11.29 -5.13
N ASN A 180 -10.24 11.76 -6.37
CA ASN A 180 -9.04 12.39 -6.92
C ASN A 180 -8.83 13.78 -6.30
N LEU A 181 -9.89 14.57 -6.17
CA LEU A 181 -9.84 15.85 -5.46
C LEU A 181 -9.39 15.68 -3.99
N ALA A 182 -9.84 14.62 -3.32
CA ALA A 182 -9.46 14.32 -1.94
C ALA A 182 -7.97 13.90 -1.83
N GLY A 183 -7.48 13.07 -2.76
CA GLY A 183 -6.06 12.73 -2.85
C GLY A 183 -5.17 13.95 -3.14
N LEU A 184 -5.65 14.88 -3.98
CA LEU A 184 -4.97 16.15 -4.24
C LEU A 184 -4.95 17.07 -3.01
N ALA A 185 -6.00 17.07 -2.18
CA ALA A 185 -6.00 17.82 -0.92
C ALA A 185 -4.87 17.34 0.01
N ARG A 186 -4.69 16.02 0.15
CA ARG A 186 -3.56 15.44 0.91
C ARG A 186 -2.21 15.82 0.31
N THR A 187 -2.10 15.73 -1.02
CA THR A 187 -0.86 16.08 -1.72
C THR A 187 -0.51 17.55 -1.46
N CYS A 188 -1.46 18.46 -1.59
CA CYS A 188 -1.29 19.88 -1.29
C CYS A 188 -0.88 20.15 0.15
N GLU A 189 -1.36 19.34 1.11
CA GLU A 189 -0.97 19.44 2.51
C GLU A 189 0.50 19.09 2.71
N VAL A 190 0.93 17.93 2.18
CA VAL A 190 2.31 17.43 2.27
C VAL A 190 3.29 18.42 1.66
N PHE A 191 2.96 19.00 0.51
CA PHE A 191 3.79 19.99 -0.17
C PHE A 191 3.68 21.41 0.42
N LYS A 192 2.88 21.60 1.48
CA LYS A 192 2.60 22.90 2.09
C LYS A 192 2.16 23.94 1.06
N ALA A 193 1.31 23.53 0.13
CA ALA A 193 0.78 24.38 -0.91
C ALA A 193 0.02 25.57 -0.30
N LEU A 194 0.03 26.69 -0.99
CA LEU A 194 -0.67 27.90 -0.59
C LEU A 194 -2.19 27.71 -0.66
N GLY A 195 -2.67 26.87 -1.58
CA GLY A 195 -4.09 26.51 -1.68
C GLY A 195 -4.39 25.53 -2.81
N LEU A 196 -5.56 24.91 -2.72
CA LEU A 196 -6.14 24.01 -3.72
C LEU A 196 -7.41 24.66 -4.27
N ALA A 197 -7.41 25.03 -5.54
CA ALA A 197 -8.57 25.56 -6.23
C ALA A 197 -9.42 24.43 -6.83
N VAL A 198 -10.72 24.44 -6.55
CA VAL A 198 -11.68 23.41 -6.96
C VAL A 198 -12.94 24.05 -7.55
N ALA A 199 -13.71 23.30 -8.34
CA ALA A 199 -14.90 23.83 -9.02
C ALA A 199 -16.00 24.26 -8.03
N ASP A 200 -16.19 23.47 -6.96
CA ASP A 200 -17.19 23.69 -5.92
C ASP A 200 -16.54 23.42 -4.56
N ALA A 201 -16.55 24.38 -3.64
CA ALA A 201 -15.98 24.21 -2.30
C ALA A 201 -16.84 23.30 -1.41
N LYS A 202 -18.10 23.02 -1.78
CA LYS A 202 -18.98 22.13 -1.02
C LYS A 202 -18.50 20.68 -1.00
N ILE A 203 -17.55 20.30 -1.86
CA ILE A 203 -16.91 18.97 -1.84
C ILE A 203 -16.27 18.65 -0.48
N VAL A 204 -15.88 19.66 0.29
CA VAL A 204 -15.30 19.51 1.63
C VAL A 204 -16.29 18.85 2.62
N HIS A 205 -17.58 18.93 2.33
CA HIS A 205 -18.65 18.30 3.11
C HIS A 205 -19.09 16.94 2.56
N ASP A 206 -18.50 16.49 1.45
CA ASP A 206 -18.79 15.18 0.88
C ASP A 206 -18.14 14.06 1.71
N LYS A 207 -18.89 12.97 1.95
CA LYS A 207 -18.44 11.85 2.79
C LYS A 207 -17.26 11.09 2.18
N GLN A 208 -17.24 10.89 0.86
CA GLN A 208 -16.11 10.25 0.18
C GLN A 208 -14.89 11.16 0.19
N PHE A 209 -15.10 12.47 0.03
CA PHE A 209 -14.00 13.43 0.13
C PHE A 209 -13.34 13.39 1.51
N GLN A 210 -14.13 13.47 2.59
CA GLN A 210 -13.62 13.46 3.97
C GLN A 210 -12.93 12.14 4.36
N LEU A 211 -13.46 11.01 3.89
CA LEU A 211 -12.88 9.69 4.13
C LEU A 211 -11.50 9.56 3.47
N ILE A 212 -11.32 10.17 2.30
CA ILE A 212 -10.08 10.12 1.53
C ILE A 212 -9.18 11.32 1.84
N SER A 213 -9.65 12.45 2.36
CA SER A 213 -8.78 13.59 2.69
C SER A 213 -8.16 13.46 4.08
N VAL A 214 -8.75 12.68 5.00
CA VAL A 214 -8.23 12.41 6.37
C VAL A 214 -7.71 13.69 7.03
N THR A 215 -8.56 14.72 7.05
CA THR A 215 -8.34 16.06 7.64
C THR A 215 -7.51 17.07 6.84
N ALA A 216 -6.95 16.71 5.69
CA ALA A 216 -6.15 17.62 4.84
C ALA A 216 -6.88 18.92 4.48
N GLU A 217 -8.20 18.87 4.33
CA GLU A 217 -9.08 20.01 4.04
C GLU A 217 -9.10 21.08 5.15
N LYS A 218 -8.70 20.72 6.37
CA LYS A 218 -8.59 21.66 7.50
C LYS A 218 -7.27 22.43 7.48
N TRP A 219 -6.25 21.90 6.79
CA TRP A 219 -4.90 22.44 6.76
C TRP A 219 -4.59 23.14 5.44
N VAL A 220 -5.16 22.66 4.32
CA VAL A 220 -5.03 23.26 2.99
C VAL A 220 -6.20 24.20 2.70
N PRO A 221 -5.97 25.47 2.34
CA PRO A 221 -7.03 26.37 1.93
C PRO A 221 -7.67 25.88 0.63
N ILE A 222 -8.94 25.50 0.69
CA ILE A 222 -9.75 25.19 -0.48
C ILE A 222 -10.32 26.49 -1.04
N ILE A 223 -10.03 26.77 -2.31
CA ILE A 223 -10.43 27.98 -3.01
C ILE A 223 -11.50 27.60 -4.04
N GLU A 224 -12.68 28.17 -3.96
CA GLU A 224 -13.71 27.95 -4.97
C GLU A 224 -13.38 28.74 -6.24
N VAL A 225 -13.13 28.02 -7.33
CA VAL A 225 -12.90 28.57 -8.67
C VAL A 225 -13.72 27.74 -9.66
N PRO A 226 -14.96 28.14 -9.95
CA PRO A 226 -15.79 27.49 -10.96
C PRO A 226 -15.09 27.40 -12.31
N VAL A 227 -15.39 26.36 -13.09
CA VAL A 227 -14.80 26.10 -14.42
C VAL A 227 -14.80 27.34 -15.31
N ASN A 228 -15.92 28.08 -15.32
CA ASN A 228 -16.10 29.28 -16.15
C ASN A 228 -15.25 30.49 -15.71
N SER A 229 -14.73 30.51 -14.48
CA SER A 229 -13.94 31.60 -13.93
C SER A 229 -12.45 31.28 -13.80
N VAL A 230 -12.03 30.05 -14.11
CA VAL A 230 -10.61 29.63 -14.06
C VAL A 230 -9.74 30.58 -14.88
N LYS A 231 -10.15 30.96 -16.10
CA LYS A 231 -9.38 31.88 -16.94
C LYS A 231 -9.09 33.21 -16.26
N GLN A 232 -10.12 33.83 -15.66
CA GLN A 232 -9.99 35.11 -14.96
C GLN A 232 -9.12 34.97 -13.69
N PHE A 233 -9.22 33.82 -13.00
CA PHE A 233 -8.39 33.51 -11.85
C PHE A 233 -6.90 33.40 -12.23
N LEU A 234 -6.58 32.70 -13.31
CA LEU A 234 -5.20 32.56 -13.80
C LEU A 234 -4.61 33.90 -14.23
N GLU A 235 -5.36 34.72 -14.97
CA GLU A 235 -4.93 36.08 -15.36
C GLU A 235 -4.70 37.00 -14.15
N LYS A 236 -5.53 36.86 -13.10
CA LYS A 236 -5.31 37.57 -11.84
C LYS A 236 -4.03 37.10 -11.15
N LYS A 237 -3.78 35.80 -11.05
CA LYS A 237 -2.56 35.26 -10.42
C LYS A 237 -1.29 35.60 -11.19
N LYS A 238 -1.37 35.68 -12.52
CA LYS A 238 -0.29 36.17 -13.37
C LYS A 238 0.09 37.62 -13.05
N ARG A 239 -0.90 38.50 -12.83
CA ARG A 239 -0.67 39.89 -12.36
C ARG A 239 -0.09 39.98 -10.95
N GLU A 240 -0.36 39.00 -10.09
CA GLU A 240 0.23 38.86 -8.74
C GLU A 240 1.68 38.29 -8.77
N GLY A 241 2.22 38.02 -9.97
CA GLY A 241 3.60 37.55 -10.17
C GLY A 241 3.78 36.03 -10.03
N TYR A 242 2.72 35.24 -10.23
CA TYR A 242 2.84 33.78 -10.33
C TYR A 242 3.09 33.35 -11.78
N SER A 243 3.94 32.33 -11.96
CA SER A 243 4.06 31.60 -13.22
C SER A 243 2.96 30.55 -13.31
N ILE A 244 2.22 30.55 -14.41
CA ILE A 244 1.10 29.64 -14.65
C ILE A 244 1.59 28.46 -15.48
N LEU A 245 1.60 27.26 -14.90
CA LEU A 245 2.08 26.04 -15.52
C LEU A 245 0.89 25.10 -15.72
N GLY A 246 0.73 24.54 -16.90
CA GLY A 246 -0.24 23.47 -17.13
C GLY A 246 0.43 22.12 -17.09
N LEU A 247 -0.21 21.15 -16.47
CA LEU A 247 0.22 19.76 -16.57
C LEU A 247 -0.54 19.08 -17.71
N GLU A 248 0.09 19.01 -18.88
CA GLU A 248 -0.53 18.54 -20.11
C GLU A 248 0.52 18.00 -21.10
N GLN A 249 0.15 16.99 -21.89
CA GLN A 249 0.98 16.46 -22.97
C GLN A 249 0.68 17.22 -24.27
N THR A 250 1.59 18.12 -24.66
CA THR A 250 1.49 18.89 -25.91
C THR A 250 2.75 18.71 -26.75
N ALA A 251 2.76 19.16 -28.00
CA ALA A 251 3.98 19.10 -28.81
C ALA A 251 5.16 19.92 -28.23
N ASN A 252 4.86 20.86 -27.33
CA ASN A 252 5.82 21.79 -26.73
C ASN A 252 5.93 21.60 -25.20
N SER A 253 5.41 20.51 -24.63
CA SER A 253 5.56 20.26 -23.20
C SER A 253 6.99 19.94 -22.84
N VAL A 254 7.41 20.39 -21.65
CA VAL A 254 8.72 20.06 -21.08
C VAL A 254 8.54 18.91 -20.08
N PRO A 255 9.34 17.85 -20.16
CA PRO A 255 9.33 16.78 -19.16
C PRO A 255 9.53 17.32 -17.74
N LEU A 256 8.76 16.77 -16.78
CA LEU A 256 8.79 17.15 -15.37
C LEU A 256 10.21 17.16 -14.77
N ASP A 257 11.06 16.21 -15.18
CA ASP A 257 12.44 16.06 -14.70
C ASP A 257 13.41 17.11 -15.28
N GLN A 258 13.00 17.83 -16.33
CA GLN A 258 13.81 18.82 -17.03
C GLN A 258 13.34 20.26 -16.81
N TYR A 259 12.20 20.46 -16.13
CA TYR A 259 11.63 21.77 -15.89
C TYR A 259 12.13 22.40 -14.59
N ILE A 260 12.57 23.66 -14.65
CA ILE A 260 13.02 24.43 -13.48
C ILE A 260 11.84 25.25 -12.95
N TYR A 261 11.39 24.93 -11.74
CA TYR A 261 10.21 25.54 -11.14
C TYR A 261 10.45 26.95 -10.57
N PRO A 262 9.64 27.94 -10.95
CA PRO A 262 9.64 29.25 -10.32
C PRO A 262 9.18 29.21 -8.85
N LYS A 263 9.68 30.14 -8.03
CA LYS A 263 9.30 30.23 -6.60
C LYS A 263 7.80 30.44 -6.38
N LYS A 264 7.12 31.17 -7.28
CA LYS A 264 5.67 31.41 -7.26
C LYS A 264 5.03 30.71 -8.46
N THR A 265 4.30 29.64 -8.20
CA THR A 265 3.78 28.76 -9.26
C THR A 265 2.29 28.51 -9.05
N VAL A 266 1.52 28.57 -10.15
CA VAL A 266 0.16 28.04 -10.22
C VAL A 266 0.21 26.84 -11.16
N LEU A 267 -0.14 25.66 -10.67
CA LEU A 267 -0.17 24.43 -11.47
C LEU A 267 -1.62 24.09 -11.84
N VAL A 268 -1.92 23.99 -13.12
CA VAL A 268 -3.26 23.70 -13.65
C VAL A 268 -3.35 22.25 -14.09
N LEU A 269 -4.34 21.52 -13.57
CA LEU A 269 -4.62 20.14 -13.92
C LEU A 269 -5.82 20.06 -14.87
N GLY A 270 -5.69 19.25 -15.92
CA GLY A 270 -6.74 19.00 -16.90
C GLY A 270 -7.79 17.98 -16.46
N ARG A 271 -8.83 17.83 -17.27
CA ARG A 271 -9.82 16.75 -17.14
C ARG A 271 -9.16 15.41 -17.41
N GLU A 272 -9.58 14.36 -16.71
CA GLU A 272 -9.00 13.01 -16.81
C GLU A 272 -8.96 12.43 -18.23
N LYS A 273 -9.93 12.81 -19.09
CA LYS A 273 -10.05 12.31 -20.47
C LYS A 273 -9.71 13.34 -21.54
N GLU A 274 -9.98 14.61 -21.26
CA GLU A 274 -9.95 15.70 -22.25
C GLU A 274 -8.75 16.63 -22.07
N GLY A 275 -8.05 16.52 -20.93
CA GLY A 275 -6.93 17.41 -20.62
C GLY A 275 -7.37 18.82 -20.25
N ILE A 276 -6.44 19.77 -20.35
CA ILE A 276 -6.66 21.20 -20.11
C ILE A 276 -7.41 21.78 -21.32
N PRO A 277 -8.53 22.52 -21.11
CA PRO A 277 -9.24 23.18 -22.20
C PRO A 277 -8.34 24.12 -23.02
N VAL A 278 -8.52 24.14 -24.34
CA VAL A 278 -7.68 24.89 -25.29
C VAL A 278 -7.62 26.39 -24.98
N ASP A 279 -8.73 26.97 -24.54
CA ASP A 279 -8.82 28.37 -24.15
C ASP A 279 -7.98 28.73 -22.91
N ILE A 280 -7.68 27.73 -22.07
CA ILE A 280 -6.81 27.85 -20.90
C ILE A 280 -5.35 27.61 -21.28
N ILE A 281 -5.07 26.72 -22.24
CA ILE A 281 -3.70 26.46 -22.72
C ILE A 281 -3.01 27.75 -23.19
N HIS A 282 -3.75 28.65 -23.85
CA HIS A 282 -3.23 29.94 -24.31
C HIS A 282 -2.82 30.91 -23.18
N VAL A 283 -3.24 30.66 -21.94
CA VAL A 283 -2.94 31.51 -20.78
C VAL A 283 -1.70 31.02 -20.02
N LEU A 284 -1.34 29.75 -20.21
CA LEU A 284 -0.20 29.10 -19.56
C LEU A 284 1.13 29.69 -20.04
N ASP A 285 2.08 29.83 -19.11
CA ASP A 285 3.45 30.23 -19.41
C ASP A 285 4.29 29.05 -19.91
N ALA A 286 3.98 27.83 -19.44
CA ALA A 286 4.57 26.59 -19.93
C ALA A 286 3.63 25.40 -19.70
N CYS A 287 3.77 24.37 -20.54
CA CYS A 287 3.17 23.06 -20.32
C CYS A 287 4.25 22.10 -19.85
N ILE A 288 3.96 21.36 -18.80
CA ILE A 288 4.84 20.35 -18.21
C ILE A 288 4.16 19.01 -18.41
N GLU A 289 4.92 18.03 -18.88
CA GLU A 289 4.44 16.66 -19.01
C GLU A 289 5.06 15.76 -17.96
N ILE A 290 4.25 14.86 -17.41
CA ILE A 290 4.78 13.69 -16.72
C ILE A 290 5.05 12.66 -17.80
N PRO A 291 6.31 12.24 -18.03
CA PRO A 291 6.61 11.24 -19.04
C PRO A 291 5.93 9.91 -18.67
N GLN A 292 4.94 9.53 -19.45
CA GLN A 292 4.20 8.28 -19.29
C GLN A 292 4.66 7.28 -20.35
N LEU A 293 5.01 6.08 -19.90
CA LEU A 293 5.45 5.00 -20.78
C LEU A 293 4.39 3.89 -20.74
N GLY A 294 3.42 3.96 -21.66
CA GLY A 294 2.32 2.99 -21.79
C GLY A 294 1.37 3.31 -22.98
N VAL A 295 0.52 2.35 -23.39
CA VAL A 295 -0.42 2.49 -24.52
C VAL A 295 -1.63 3.38 -24.17
N VAL A 296 -1.98 3.47 -22.88
CA VAL A 296 -3.03 4.35 -22.38
C VAL A 296 -2.38 5.60 -21.79
N ARG A 297 -2.59 6.75 -22.42
CA ARG A 297 -2.25 8.06 -21.86
C ARG A 297 -3.19 8.33 -20.68
N SER A 298 -2.80 7.93 -19.47
CA SER A 298 -3.62 8.15 -18.29
C SER A 298 -3.18 9.44 -17.63
N LEU A 299 -3.94 10.53 -17.75
CA LEU A 299 -3.66 11.81 -17.07
C LEU A 299 -3.71 11.73 -15.52
N ASN A 300 -3.76 10.52 -14.94
CA ASN A 300 -3.71 10.27 -13.50
C ASN A 300 -2.30 10.49 -12.93
N VAL A 301 -2.04 11.72 -12.50
CA VAL A 301 -0.84 12.16 -11.78
C VAL A 301 -0.62 11.43 -10.45
N HIS A 302 -1.68 10.94 -9.81
CA HIS A 302 -1.64 10.40 -8.45
C HIS A 302 -1.06 8.97 -8.36
N VAL A 303 -1.31 8.11 -9.36
CA VAL A 303 -0.93 6.68 -9.30
C VAL A 303 0.48 6.43 -9.84
N ALA A 304 0.91 7.21 -10.84
CA ALA A 304 2.22 7.04 -11.49
C ALA A 304 3.44 7.29 -10.56
N MET A 305 3.24 7.85 -9.37
CA MET A 305 4.34 8.41 -8.56
C MET A 305 4.91 7.44 -7.50
N ASN A 306 4.25 6.35 -7.10
CA ASN A 306 4.59 5.69 -5.83
C ASN A 306 5.48 4.43 -5.95
N ALA A 307 5.04 3.34 -6.60
CA ALA A 307 5.82 2.08 -6.63
C ALA A 307 6.74 1.94 -7.85
N LEU A 308 6.18 2.11 -9.06
CA LEU A 308 6.94 1.98 -10.31
C LEU A 308 8.02 3.07 -10.44
N ALA A 309 7.72 4.30 -10.03
CA ALA A 309 8.69 5.40 -10.03
C ALA A 309 9.87 5.14 -9.08
N ALA A 310 9.61 4.59 -7.89
CA ALA A 310 10.66 4.25 -6.92
C ALA A 310 11.60 3.15 -7.45
N THR A 311 11.05 2.08 -8.03
CA THR A 311 11.87 1.01 -8.63
C THR A 311 12.63 1.50 -9.86
N ASN A 312 11.98 2.29 -10.73
CA ASN A 312 12.62 2.89 -11.90
C ASN A 312 13.77 3.82 -11.53
N ARG A 313 13.67 4.57 -10.42
CA ARG A 313 14.76 5.43 -9.93
C ARG A 313 16.02 4.63 -9.63
N ASN A 314 15.91 3.50 -8.94
CA ASN A 314 17.04 2.63 -8.62
C ASN A 314 17.65 2.01 -9.89
N PHE A 315 16.82 1.55 -10.82
CA PHE A 315 17.29 1.04 -12.11
C PHE A 315 18.03 2.12 -12.92
N GLN A 316 17.45 3.32 -13.04
CA GLN A 316 18.08 4.42 -13.79
C GLN A 316 19.42 4.81 -13.19
N HIS A 317 19.54 4.84 -11.86
CA HIS A 317 20.81 5.14 -11.20
C HIS A 317 21.86 4.05 -11.50
N ALA A 318 21.49 2.77 -11.39
CA ALA A 318 22.37 1.67 -11.73
C ALA A 318 22.79 1.68 -13.21
N ALA A 319 21.87 2.01 -14.13
CA ALA A 319 22.18 2.14 -15.55
C ALA A 319 23.19 3.25 -15.84
N ARG A 320 23.10 4.39 -15.14
CA ARG A 320 24.09 5.48 -15.23
C ARG A 320 25.47 5.06 -14.72
N ILE A 321 25.52 4.36 -13.57
CA ILE A 321 26.78 3.87 -12.98
C ILE A 321 27.49 2.92 -13.95
N LEU A 322 26.73 2.04 -14.60
CA LEU A 322 27.26 1.06 -15.56
C LEU A 322 27.58 1.68 -16.94
N GLY A 323 27.17 2.93 -17.21
CA GLY A 323 27.30 3.55 -18.52
C GLY A 323 26.53 2.80 -19.62
N LEU A 324 25.33 2.27 -19.31
CA LEU A 324 24.51 1.57 -20.30
C LEU A 324 24.12 2.50 -21.45
N ASP A 325 24.14 1.96 -22.67
CA ASP A 325 23.55 2.64 -23.83
C ASP A 325 22.05 2.91 -23.59
N SER A 326 21.60 4.09 -24.01
CA SER A 326 20.22 4.54 -23.75
C SER A 326 19.17 3.66 -24.42
N LYS A 327 19.49 3.01 -25.55
CA LYS A 327 18.58 2.09 -26.24
C LYS A 327 18.46 0.78 -25.46
N LEU A 328 19.59 0.25 -25.00
CA LEU A 328 19.60 -0.95 -24.15
C LEU A 328 18.88 -0.68 -22.82
N GLN A 329 19.15 0.46 -22.18
CA GLN A 329 18.47 0.87 -20.95
C GLN A 329 16.95 0.92 -21.16
N LYS A 330 16.48 1.52 -22.26
CA LYS A 330 15.05 1.58 -22.59
C LYS A 330 14.46 0.19 -22.81
N SER A 331 15.18 -0.70 -23.51
CA SER A 331 14.75 -2.08 -23.73
C SER A 331 14.61 -2.86 -22.42
N LEU A 332 15.52 -2.68 -21.47
CA LEU A 332 15.51 -3.38 -20.18
C LEU A 332 14.45 -2.84 -19.20
N LEU A 333 13.92 -1.64 -19.45
CA LEU A 333 12.87 -1.02 -18.67
C LEU A 333 11.48 -1.50 -19.07
N ILE A 334 11.29 -1.84 -20.35
CA ILE A 334 10.00 -2.23 -20.92
C ILE A 334 9.78 -3.72 -20.66
N PRO A 335 8.64 -4.13 -20.08
CA PRO A 335 8.34 -5.54 -19.89
C PRO A 335 8.19 -6.25 -21.24
N PHE A 336 8.74 -7.47 -21.34
CA PHE A 336 8.62 -8.34 -22.51
C PHE A 336 7.16 -8.58 -22.92
N ARG A 337 6.26 -8.73 -21.95
CA ARG A 337 4.83 -8.92 -22.18
C ARG A 337 3.99 -8.58 -20.94
N GLU A 338 2.88 -7.89 -21.13
CA GLU A 338 1.89 -7.59 -20.09
C GLU A 338 0.52 -8.16 -20.45
N ILE A 339 -0.13 -8.82 -19.50
CA ILE A 339 -1.37 -9.55 -19.77
C ILE A 339 -2.37 -9.30 -18.66
N LYS A 340 -3.59 -8.95 -19.08
CA LYS A 340 -4.76 -8.74 -18.23
C LYS A 340 -5.85 -9.72 -18.66
N VAL A 341 -6.39 -10.48 -17.71
CA VAL A 341 -7.42 -11.49 -17.96
C VAL A 341 -8.59 -11.32 -17.03
N GLU A 342 -9.80 -11.57 -17.53
CA GLU A 342 -10.99 -11.67 -16.70
C GLU A 342 -11.12 -13.08 -16.11
N CYS A 343 -11.39 -13.15 -14.81
CA CYS A 343 -11.60 -14.38 -14.05
C CYS A 343 -13.00 -14.37 -13.43
N THR A 344 -14.01 -14.79 -14.20
CA THR A 344 -15.39 -14.93 -13.73
C THR A 344 -15.62 -16.29 -13.12
N VAL A 345 -16.15 -16.33 -11.89
CA VAL A 345 -16.49 -17.57 -11.19
C VAL A 345 -17.87 -17.50 -10.56
N PRO A 346 -18.59 -18.63 -10.44
CA PRO A 346 -19.75 -18.72 -9.57
C PRO A 346 -19.30 -18.72 -8.10
N LYS A 347 -19.97 -17.92 -7.29
CA LYS A 347 -19.91 -17.96 -5.82
C LYS A 347 -20.69 -19.15 -5.27
N ASP A 348 -20.49 -19.44 -3.99
CA ASP A 348 -21.20 -20.54 -3.33
C ASP A 348 -22.71 -20.31 -3.23
N ASP A 349 -23.17 -19.05 -3.29
CA ASP A 349 -24.60 -18.67 -3.36
C ASP A 349 -25.21 -18.77 -4.78
N GLY A 350 -24.42 -19.17 -5.78
CA GLY A 350 -24.82 -19.28 -7.18
C GLY A 350 -24.74 -17.97 -7.97
N SER A 351 -24.45 -16.83 -7.34
CA SER A 351 -24.18 -15.58 -8.03
C SER A 351 -22.82 -15.61 -8.76
N PHE A 352 -22.61 -14.74 -9.73
CA PHE A 352 -21.32 -14.63 -10.42
C PHE A 352 -20.51 -13.45 -9.89
N VAL A 353 -19.20 -13.63 -9.81
CA VAL A 353 -18.24 -12.56 -9.54
C VAL A 353 -17.12 -12.58 -10.57
N SER A 354 -16.76 -11.41 -11.11
CA SER A 354 -15.63 -11.24 -12.01
C SER A 354 -14.47 -10.57 -11.28
N TYR A 355 -13.30 -11.19 -11.35
CA TYR A 355 -12.03 -10.61 -10.91
C TYR A 355 -11.15 -10.27 -12.11
N ILE A 356 -10.22 -9.34 -11.90
CA ILE A 356 -9.17 -9.03 -12.88
C ILE A 356 -7.88 -9.68 -12.40
N GLY A 357 -7.32 -10.53 -13.26
CA GLY A 357 -6.01 -11.14 -13.08
C GLY A 357 -4.96 -10.51 -14.00
N PHE A 358 -3.72 -10.49 -13.53
CA PHE A 358 -2.56 -9.99 -14.27
C PHE A 358 -1.44 -11.04 -14.30
N ARG A 359 -0.74 -11.12 -15.43
CA ARG A 359 0.56 -11.80 -15.52
C ARG A 359 1.51 -10.95 -16.36
N ILE A 360 2.56 -10.46 -15.73
CA ILE A 360 3.57 -9.61 -16.34
C ILE A 360 4.87 -10.39 -16.41
N GLN A 361 5.40 -10.45 -17.63
CA GLN A 361 6.61 -11.13 -18.03
C GLN A 361 7.61 -10.03 -18.41
N HIS A 362 8.53 -9.71 -17.50
CA HIS A 362 9.37 -8.52 -17.62
C HIS A 362 10.58 -8.77 -18.52
N ASP A 363 11.39 -9.78 -18.22
CA ASP A 363 12.60 -10.09 -19.01
C ASP A 363 12.85 -11.60 -19.00
N ASN A 364 13.31 -12.15 -20.13
CA ASN A 364 13.63 -13.57 -20.31
C ASN A 364 15.06 -13.81 -20.83
N ALA A 365 15.94 -12.80 -20.80
CA ALA A 365 17.27 -12.87 -21.40
C ALA A 365 18.15 -13.92 -20.75
N ARG A 366 18.01 -14.12 -19.42
CA ARG A 366 18.80 -15.08 -18.64
C ARG A 366 18.18 -16.48 -18.51
N GLY A 367 16.94 -16.67 -18.98
CA GLY A 367 16.23 -17.94 -18.88
C GLY A 367 14.71 -17.79 -18.75
N PRO A 368 14.00 -18.85 -18.34
CA PRO A 368 12.56 -18.79 -18.06
C PRO A 368 12.23 -17.70 -17.04
N MET A 369 11.04 -17.13 -17.12
CA MET A 369 10.63 -16.09 -16.19
C MET A 369 10.20 -16.68 -14.85
N LYS A 370 10.47 -15.97 -13.76
CA LYS A 370 10.12 -16.42 -12.40
C LYS A 370 9.39 -15.33 -11.65
N GLY A 371 8.23 -15.68 -11.09
CA GLY A 371 7.38 -14.69 -10.43
C GLY A 371 6.24 -15.25 -9.63
N GLY A 372 6.07 -14.79 -8.39
CA GLY A 372 4.92 -15.15 -7.55
C GLY A 372 3.57 -14.63 -8.09
N ILE A 373 2.47 -15.19 -7.58
CA ILE A 373 1.09 -14.72 -7.82
C ILE A 373 0.52 -14.17 -6.52
N ARG A 374 0.14 -12.88 -6.52
CA ARG A 374 -0.40 -12.17 -5.35
C ARG A 374 -1.92 -12.09 -5.39
N TYR A 375 -2.61 -12.44 -4.33
CA TYR A 375 -4.04 -12.18 -4.17
C TYR A 375 -4.25 -11.10 -3.11
N HIS A 376 -4.58 -9.89 -3.55
CA HIS A 376 -4.81 -8.76 -2.65
C HIS A 376 -5.78 -7.75 -3.31
N PRO A 377 -6.64 -7.04 -2.55
CA PRO A 377 -7.58 -6.08 -3.11
C PRO A 377 -6.92 -4.93 -3.88
N GLU A 378 -5.70 -4.56 -3.49
CA GLU A 378 -4.95 -3.44 -4.09
C GLU A 378 -4.10 -3.85 -5.30
N VAL A 379 -4.19 -5.11 -5.77
CA VAL A 379 -3.44 -5.53 -6.95
C VAL A 379 -3.87 -4.73 -8.18
N ASP A 380 -2.91 -4.01 -8.75
CA ASP A 380 -3.06 -3.20 -9.96
C ASP A 380 -1.92 -3.48 -10.95
N PRO A 381 -2.00 -3.03 -12.22
CA PRO A 381 -0.98 -3.35 -13.22
C PRO A 381 0.39 -2.70 -12.91
N ASP A 382 0.43 -1.55 -12.24
CA ASP A 382 1.67 -0.82 -11.96
C ASP A 382 2.46 -1.51 -10.85
N GLU A 383 1.77 -1.98 -9.80
CA GLU A 383 2.34 -2.79 -8.72
C GLU A 383 2.94 -4.10 -9.28
N VAL A 384 2.17 -4.81 -10.10
CA VAL A 384 2.63 -6.09 -10.68
C VAL A 384 3.83 -5.86 -11.61
N ASN A 385 3.88 -4.74 -12.34
CA ASN A 385 5.00 -4.35 -13.19
C ASN A 385 6.27 -4.12 -12.36
N ALA A 386 6.17 -3.29 -11.32
CA ALA A 386 7.29 -2.98 -10.44
C ALA A 386 7.86 -4.26 -9.79
N LEU A 387 6.98 -5.15 -9.31
CA LEU A 387 7.38 -6.43 -8.72
C LEU A 387 8.00 -7.39 -9.76
N ALA A 388 7.51 -7.42 -11.01
CA ALA A 388 8.07 -8.25 -12.08
C ALA A 388 9.48 -7.79 -12.48
N GLN A 389 9.69 -6.47 -12.55
CA GLN A 389 11.00 -5.87 -12.77
C GLN A 389 11.96 -6.24 -11.64
N LEU A 390 11.55 -6.16 -10.38
CA LEU A 390 12.37 -6.57 -9.24
C LEU A 390 12.74 -8.05 -9.28
N MET A 391 11.86 -8.92 -9.77
CA MET A 391 12.18 -10.33 -9.96
C MET A 391 13.29 -10.55 -10.98
N THR A 392 13.38 -9.69 -12.02
CA THR A 392 14.47 -9.74 -13.00
C THR A 392 15.81 -9.46 -12.34
N TRP A 393 15.89 -8.40 -11.53
CA TRP A 393 17.13 -8.04 -10.85
C TRP A 393 17.49 -9.05 -9.75
N LYS A 394 16.50 -9.49 -8.96
CA LYS A 394 16.68 -10.45 -7.87
C LYS A 394 17.21 -11.80 -8.36
N THR A 395 16.65 -12.34 -9.45
CA THR A 395 17.12 -13.61 -10.04
C THR A 395 18.53 -13.48 -10.63
N ALA A 396 18.87 -12.32 -11.18
CA ALA A 396 20.23 -12.02 -11.64
C ALA A 396 21.24 -11.90 -10.49
N VAL A 397 20.88 -11.21 -9.41
CA VAL A 397 21.70 -11.08 -8.20
C VAL A 397 21.95 -12.44 -7.56
N ALA A 398 20.91 -13.26 -7.41
CA ALA A 398 21.01 -14.62 -6.86
C ALA A 398 21.76 -15.62 -7.77
N ASP A 399 22.18 -15.20 -8.96
CA ASP A 399 22.87 -16.00 -9.97
C ASP A 399 22.14 -17.29 -10.37
N ILE A 400 20.81 -17.24 -10.41
CA ILE A 400 19.96 -18.35 -10.88
C ILE A 400 19.52 -18.10 -12.32
N PRO A 401 19.33 -19.15 -13.16
CA PRO A 401 19.10 -19.03 -14.60
C PRO A 401 17.64 -18.68 -14.93
N TYR A 402 17.15 -17.58 -14.36
CA TYR A 402 15.82 -17.04 -14.60
C TYR A 402 15.87 -15.58 -15.01
N GLY A 403 14.80 -15.17 -15.70
CA GLY A 403 14.38 -13.77 -15.79
C GLY A 403 13.28 -13.45 -14.78
N GLY A 404 12.55 -12.35 -14.98
CA GLY A 404 11.54 -11.86 -14.03
C GLY A 404 10.12 -11.89 -14.56
N ALA A 405 9.19 -12.31 -13.70
CA ALA A 405 7.76 -12.15 -13.89
C ALA A 405 7.06 -11.82 -12.57
N LYS A 406 5.79 -11.45 -12.63
CA LYS A 406 4.88 -11.39 -11.49
C LYS A 406 3.45 -11.54 -11.98
N GLY A 407 2.57 -12.06 -11.14
CA GLY A 407 1.14 -12.01 -11.40
C GLY A 407 0.36 -11.66 -10.15
N GLY A 408 -0.93 -11.44 -10.34
CA GLY A 408 -1.84 -11.27 -9.21
C GLY A 408 -3.29 -11.17 -9.62
N ILE A 409 -4.18 -11.23 -8.63
CA ILE A 409 -5.62 -11.05 -8.78
C ILE A 409 -6.07 -10.04 -7.73
N GLY A 410 -6.85 -9.05 -8.18
CA GLY A 410 -7.49 -8.05 -7.33
C GLY A 410 -8.63 -8.65 -6.52
N CYS A 411 -8.34 -9.42 -5.48
CA CYS A 411 -9.35 -10.04 -4.61
C CYS A 411 -8.90 -10.10 -3.15
N ASN A 412 -9.84 -10.15 -2.20
CA ASN A 412 -9.56 -10.44 -0.79
C ASN A 412 -9.73 -11.95 -0.52
N PRO A 413 -8.67 -12.73 -0.31
CA PRO A 413 -8.80 -14.17 -0.04
C PRO A 413 -9.57 -14.50 1.23
N ARG A 414 -9.67 -13.56 2.18
CA ARG A 414 -10.38 -13.77 3.46
C ARG A 414 -11.90 -13.73 3.33
N GLU A 415 -12.39 -13.13 2.25
CA GLU A 415 -13.83 -13.05 1.94
C GLU A 415 -14.28 -14.21 1.04
N LEU A 416 -13.35 -15.04 0.57
CA LEU A 416 -13.61 -16.17 -0.29
C LEU A 416 -13.61 -17.47 0.51
N SER A 417 -14.59 -18.33 0.25
CA SER A 417 -14.53 -19.70 0.75
C SER A 417 -13.35 -20.45 0.12
N ALA A 418 -12.93 -21.56 0.74
CA ALA A 418 -11.87 -22.40 0.16
C ALA A 418 -12.26 -22.93 -1.25
N SER A 419 -13.55 -23.21 -1.45
CA SER A 419 -14.10 -23.66 -2.74
C SER A 419 -14.08 -22.56 -3.78
N GLU A 420 -14.47 -21.34 -3.42
CA GLU A 420 -14.41 -20.17 -4.30
C GLU A 420 -12.96 -19.84 -4.68
N LEU A 421 -12.05 -19.82 -3.70
CA LEU A 421 -10.64 -19.55 -3.93
C LEU A 421 -10.00 -20.58 -4.88
N GLN A 422 -10.38 -21.86 -4.75
CA GLN A 422 -9.99 -22.89 -5.69
C GLN A 422 -10.52 -22.61 -7.10
N ARG A 423 -11.81 -22.26 -7.25
CA ARG A 423 -12.41 -21.93 -8.56
C ARG A 423 -11.72 -20.74 -9.20
N VAL A 424 -11.47 -19.66 -8.45
CA VAL A 424 -10.73 -18.47 -8.92
C VAL A 424 -9.35 -18.87 -9.41
N THR A 425 -8.62 -19.67 -8.64
CA THR A 425 -7.26 -20.12 -9.00
C THR A 425 -7.25 -20.97 -10.26
N ARG A 426 -8.23 -21.87 -10.42
CA ARG A 426 -8.37 -22.70 -11.62
C ARG A 426 -8.72 -21.87 -12.85
N VAL A 427 -9.72 -20.99 -12.76
CA VAL A 427 -10.07 -20.09 -13.87
C VAL A 427 -8.90 -19.20 -14.26
N PHE A 428 -8.18 -18.63 -13.29
CA PHE A 428 -6.98 -17.85 -13.59
C PHE A 428 -5.93 -18.68 -14.33
N THR A 429 -5.67 -19.91 -13.87
CA THR A 429 -4.74 -20.85 -14.54
C THR A 429 -5.18 -21.15 -15.96
N GLN A 430 -6.48 -21.39 -16.18
CA GLN A 430 -7.05 -21.60 -17.51
C GLN A 430 -6.81 -20.40 -18.44
N LYS A 431 -6.88 -19.18 -17.91
CA LYS A 431 -6.62 -17.96 -18.70
C LYS A 431 -5.14 -17.73 -19.00
N ILE A 432 -4.21 -18.37 -18.27
CA ILE A 432 -2.77 -18.12 -18.42
C ILE A 432 -1.92 -19.33 -18.81
N HIS A 433 -2.52 -20.52 -19.00
CA HIS A 433 -1.76 -21.75 -19.24
C HIS A 433 -0.88 -21.70 -20.49
N ASP A 434 -1.24 -20.93 -21.51
CA ASP A 434 -0.43 -20.79 -22.74
C ASP A 434 0.82 -19.93 -22.56
N LEU A 435 0.86 -19.16 -21.47
CA LEU A 435 1.89 -18.18 -21.17
C LEU A 435 2.93 -18.74 -20.21
N ILE A 436 2.48 -19.58 -19.28
CA ILE A 436 3.30 -20.27 -18.29
C ILE A 436 3.79 -21.61 -18.83
N GLY A 437 4.82 -22.15 -18.19
CA GLY A 437 5.43 -23.41 -18.60
C GLY A 437 6.79 -23.60 -17.97
N THR A 438 7.20 -24.85 -17.83
CA THR A 438 8.46 -25.27 -17.20
C THR A 438 9.70 -24.51 -17.67
N HIS A 439 9.77 -24.19 -18.97
CA HIS A 439 10.88 -23.46 -19.59
C HIS A 439 10.47 -22.08 -20.15
N ARG A 440 9.29 -21.56 -19.75
CA ARG A 440 8.77 -20.27 -20.23
C ARG A 440 8.58 -19.28 -19.10
N ASP A 441 7.69 -19.61 -18.16
CA ASP A 441 7.37 -18.78 -17.00
C ASP A 441 6.84 -19.69 -15.89
N VAL A 442 7.46 -19.61 -14.71
CA VAL A 442 7.24 -20.51 -13.59
C VAL A 442 6.66 -19.73 -12.39
N PRO A 443 5.34 -19.79 -12.15
CA PRO A 443 4.73 -19.15 -10.99
C PRO A 443 5.21 -19.65 -9.62
N ALA A 444 4.88 -18.91 -8.57
CA ALA A 444 5.18 -19.21 -7.17
C ALA A 444 4.12 -18.59 -6.24
N PRO A 445 4.11 -18.92 -4.94
CA PRO A 445 3.38 -18.18 -3.93
C PRO A 445 3.88 -16.73 -3.80
N ASP A 446 2.98 -15.85 -3.42
CA ASP A 446 3.23 -14.50 -2.91
C ASP A 446 2.16 -14.17 -1.84
N MET A 447 1.99 -12.90 -1.48
CA MET A 447 0.98 -12.49 -0.50
C MET A 447 -0.43 -12.93 -0.93
N GLY A 448 -1.15 -13.60 -0.03
CA GLY A 448 -2.50 -14.11 -0.30
C GLY A 448 -2.56 -15.46 -1.02
N THR A 449 -1.41 -16.06 -1.38
CA THR A 449 -1.33 -17.40 -1.96
C THR A 449 -0.34 -18.28 -1.20
N ASN A 450 -0.45 -19.59 -1.34
CA ASN A 450 0.37 -20.56 -0.59
C ASN A 450 0.59 -21.86 -1.36
N SER A 451 1.13 -22.88 -0.70
CA SER A 451 1.35 -24.21 -1.28
C SER A 451 0.07 -24.87 -1.80
N GLN A 452 -1.06 -24.70 -1.12
CA GLN A 452 -2.36 -25.18 -1.59
C GLN A 452 -2.78 -24.51 -2.89
N THR A 453 -2.56 -23.19 -3.03
CA THR A 453 -2.80 -22.48 -4.30
C THR A 453 -1.94 -23.06 -5.42
N MET A 454 -0.65 -23.32 -5.15
CA MET A 454 0.25 -23.90 -6.16
C MET A 454 -0.15 -25.32 -6.55
N ALA A 455 -0.67 -26.11 -5.62
CA ALA A 455 -1.22 -27.44 -5.92
C ALA A 455 -2.38 -27.36 -6.92
N TRP A 456 -3.30 -26.39 -6.76
CA TRP A 456 -4.39 -26.18 -7.71
C TRP A 456 -3.90 -25.71 -9.09
N ILE A 457 -2.88 -24.84 -9.13
CA ILE A 457 -2.30 -24.41 -10.41
C ILE A 457 -1.62 -25.58 -11.12
N LEU A 458 -0.84 -26.39 -10.40
CA LEU A 458 -0.21 -27.59 -10.95
C LEU A 458 -1.26 -28.54 -11.54
N ASP A 459 -2.29 -28.85 -10.77
CA ASP A 459 -3.35 -29.77 -11.18
C ASP A 459 -4.11 -29.24 -12.40
N GLU A 460 -4.51 -27.96 -12.39
CA GLU A 460 -5.25 -27.37 -13.50
C GLU A 460 -4.40 -27.26 -14.76
N TYR A 461 -3.13 -26.83 -14.66
CA TYR A 461 -2.22 -26.78 -15.80
C TYR A 461 -1.96 -28.17 -16.40
N SER A 462 -1.87 -29.19 -15.55
CA SER A 462 -1.62 -30.58 -15.99
C SER A 462 -2.74 -31.15 -16.84
N LYS A 463 -3.96 -30.62 -16.75
CA LYS A 463 -5.09 -31.01 -17.62
C LYS A 463 -4.89 -30.54 -19.07
N PHE A 464 -4.16 -29.45 -19.28
CA PHE A 464 -3.89 -28.89 -20.60
C PHE A 464 -2.59 -29.42 -21.22
N HIS A 465 -1.55 -29.65 -20.38
CA HIS A 465 -0.19 -29.89 -20.86
C HIS A 465 0.46 -31.18 -20.32
N SER A 466 -0.34 -32.11 -19.78
CA SER A 466 0.13 -33.29 -19.02
C SER A 466 0.88 -32.93 -17.73
N TYR A 467 1.11 -33.94 -16.88
CA TYR A 467 1.69 -33.73 -15.55
C TYR A 467 3.07 -33.04 -15.60
N SER A 468 3.12 -31.80 -15.09
CA SER A 468 4.26 -30.90 -15.23
C SER A 468 4.65 -30.27 -13.88
N PRO A 469 5.27 -31.01 -12.94
CA PRO A 469 5.53 -30.53 -11.57
C PRO A 469 6.42 -29.28 -11.52
N ALA A 470 7.30 -29.09 -12.51
CA ALA A 470 8.19 -27.94 -12.62
C ALA A 470 7.52 -26.65 -13.16
N VAL A 471 6.22 -26.68 -13.50
CA VAL A 471 5.52 -25.47 -13.99
C VAL A 471 5.32 -24.42 -12.90
N VAL A 472 5.22 -24.84 -11.63
CA VAL A 472 5.11 -23.95 -10.47
C VAL A 472 6.04 -24.43 -9.36
N THR A 473 6.46 -23.50 -8.50
CA THR A 473 7.29 -23.79 -7.31
C THR A 473 6.54 -23.40 -6.03
N GLY A 474 7.03 -23.80 -4.86
CA GLY A 474 6.35 -23.59 -3.59
C GLY A 474 5.20 -24.56 -3.37
N LYS A 475 5.28 -25.74 -3.97
CA LYS A 475 4.27 -26.80 -3.86
C LYS A 475 4.35 -27.51 -2.50
N PRO A 476 3.30 -28.24 -2.09
CA PRO A 476 3.41 -29.23 -1.02
C PRO A 476 4.46 -30.28 -1.37
N VAL A 477 5.11 -30.85 -0.36
CA VAL A 477 6.19 -31.84 -0.54
C VAL A 477 5.66 -33.07 -1.29
N GLU A 478 4.42 -33.46 -1.01
CA GLU A 478 3.68 -34.56 -1.63
C GLU A 478 3.49 -34.39 -3.14
N LEU A 479 3.56 -33.15 -3.64
CA LEU A 479 3.40 -32.80 -5.05
C LEU A 479 4.70 -32.30 -5.69
N GLY A 480 5.85 -32.70 -5.14
CA GLY A 480 7.17 -32.33 -5.66
C GLY A 480 7.68 -30.98 -5.15
N GLY A 481 7.16 -30.49 -4.01
CA GLY A 481 7.74 -29.36 -3.29
C GLY A 481 9.10 -29.69 -2.68
N SER A 482 10.01 -28.71 -2.62
CA SER A 482 11.34 -28.91 -2.02
C SER A 482 11.28 -28.79 -0.50
N LEU A 483 11.99 -29.68 0.20
CA LEU A 483 12.29 -29.49 1.63
C LEU A 483 13.03 -28.17 1.85
N GLY A 484 12.85 -27.57 3.03
CA GLY A 484 13.47 -26.29 3.40
C GLY A 484 12.86 -25.06 2.72
N ARG A 485 11.89 -25.21 1.80
CA ARG A 485 11.31 -24.09 1.04
C ARG A 485 10.58 -23.06 1.92
N GLU A 486 9.86 -23.51 2.94
CA GLU A 486 9.09 -22.65 3.84
C GLU A 486 10.01 -21.71 4.63
N ALA A 487 11.09 -22.26 5.19
CA ALA A 487 12.10 -21.55 5.96
C ALA A 487 13.12 -20.76 5.11
N ALA A 488 13.16 -20.99 3.79
CA ALA A 488 14.22 -20.51 2.90
C ALA A 488 14.48 -19.00 2.95
N THR A 489 13.42 -18.18 2.97
CA THR A 489 13.56 -16.72 3.00
C THR A 489 14.11 -16.24 4.34
N GLY A 490 13.54 -16.70 5.47
CA GLY A 490 14.03 -16.34 6.81
C GLY A 490 15.45 -16.84 7.04
N ARG A 491 15.77 -18.07 6.60
CA ARG A 491 17.13 -18.61 6.63
C ARG A 491 18.10 -17.77 5.79
N GLY A 492 17.66 -17.35 4.60
CA GLY A 492 18.44 -16.48 3.72
C GLY A 492 18.74 -15.12 4.33
N VAL A 493 17.75 -14.49 4.97
CA VAL A 493 17.93 -13.25 5.74
C VAL A 493 19.01 -13.43 6.80
N VAL A 494 18.98 -14.53 7.55
CA VAL A 494 20.00 -14.79 8.59
C VAL A 494 21.39 -15.03 7.99
N PHE A 495 21.51 -15.80 6.90
CA PHE A 495 22.80 -15.95 6.21
C PHE A 495 23.33 -14.62 5.68
N ALA A 496 22.46 -13.80 5.09
CA ALA A 496 22.82 -12.47 4.60
C ALA A 496 23.32 -11.56 5.73
N THR A 497 22.66 -11.59 6.89
CA THR A 497 23.09 -10.91 8.11
C THR A 497 24.44 -11.41 8.60
N GLU A 498 24.67 -12.74 8.65
CA GLU A 498 25.97 -13.30 9.06
C GLU A 498 27.11 -12.82 8.16
N PHE A 499 26.90 -12.83 6.85
CA PHE A 499 27.91 -12.38 5.90
C PHE A 499 28.18 -10.89 6.01
N LEU A 500 27.14 -10.08 6.21
CA LEU A 500 27.31 -8.64 6.43
C LEU A 500 28.06 -8.35 7.72
N LEU A 501 27.64 -8.92 8.86
CA LEU A 501 28.27 -8.68 10.15
C LEU A 501 29.75 -9.11 10.17
N ALA A 502 30.09 -10.20 9.48
CA ALA A 502 31.46 -10.67 9.38
C ALA A 502 32.40 -9.63 8.74
N GLU A 503 31.92 -8.79 7.82
CA GLU A 503 32.70 -7.70 7.22
C GLU A 503 33.08 -6.61 8.22
N TYR A 504 32.28 -6.47 9.28
CA TYR A 504 32.52 -5.51 10.37
C TYR A 504 33.19 -6.17 11.59
N GLY A 505 33.67 -7.42 11.45
CA GLY A 505 34.24 -8.18 12.57
C GLY A 505 33.20 -8.52 13.66
N MET A 506 31.92 -8.53 13.30
CA MET A 506 30.79 -8.76 14.20
C MET A 506 30.16 -10.14 13.95
N SER A 507 29.36 -10.62 14.92
CA SER A 507 28.64 -11.89 14.85
C SER A 507 27.29 -11.81 15.55
N ILE A 508 26.34 -12.66 15.15
CA ILE A 508 24.96 -12.68 15.69
C ILE A 508 24.86 -12.76 17.22
N PRO A 509 25.61 -13.61 17.96
CA PRO A 509 25.43 -13.79 19.41
C PRO A 509 25.50 -12.52 20.27
N ASN A 510 26.20 -11.48 19.80
CA ASN A 510 26.44 -10.25 20.56
C ASN A 510 25.59 -9.07 20.07
N MET A 511 24.59 -9.32 19.21
CA MET A 511 23.78 -8.29 18.58
C MET A 511 22.34 -8.33 19.07
N THR A 512 21.73 -7.14 19.13
CA THR A 512 20.30 -6.97 19.40
C THR A 512 19.50 -6.79 18.11
N PHE A 513 18.35 -7.45 18.02
CA PHE A 513 17.52 -7.50 16.82
C PHE A 513 16.11 -6.98 17.07
N SER A 514 15.62 -6.11 16.19
CA SER A 514 14.22 -5.70 16.11
C SER A 514 13.61 -6.22 14.81
N ILE A 515 12.48 -6.92 14.87
CA ILE A 515 11.86 -7.60 13.72
C ILE A 515 10.44 -7.10 13.52
N GLN A 516 10.19 -6.38 12.43
CA GLN A 516 8.85 -5.93 12.06
C GLN A 516 8.18 -6.99 11.20
N GLY A 517 7.06 -7.54 11.65
CA GLY A 517 6.30 -8.57 10.94
C GLY A 517 6.72 -9.97 11.35
N PHE A 518 5.83 -10.67 12.06
CA PHE A 518 6.04 -12.03 12.55
C PHE A 518 5.27 -13.09 11.72
N GLY A 519 5.16 -12.88 10.41
CA GLY A 519 4.66 -13.89 9.45
C GLY A 519 5.75 -14.91 9.10
N ASN A 520 5.58 -15.67 8.01
CA ASN A 520 6.53 -16.73 7.62
C ASN A 520 8.00 -16.28 7.62
N VAL A 521 8.32 -15.13 7.01
CA VAL A 521 9.73 -14.67 6.92
C VAL A 521 10.27 -14.27 8.28
N GLY A 522 9.54 -13.43 9.02
CA GLY A 522 10.00 -12.90 10.30
C GLY A 522 10.03 -13.94 11.43
N SER A 523 9.09 -14.89 11.46
CA SER A 523 9.09 -15.99 12.42
C SER A 523 10.33 -16.87 12.24
N TRP A 524 10.60 -17.34 11.01
CA TRP A 524 11.78 -18.13 10.70
C TRP A 524 13.09 -17.36 10.94
N ALA A 525 13.14 -16.08 10.57
CA ALA A 525 14.30 -15.23 10.84
C ALA A 525 14.57 -15.13 12.36
N ALA A 526 13.53 -14.84 13.16
CA ALA A 526 13.63 -14.78 14.62
C ALA A 526 14.10 -16.11 15.21
N THR A 527 13.56 -17.25 14.74
CA THR A 527 13.94 -18.59 15.21
C THR A 527 15.42 -18.85 14.95
N PHE A 528 15.90 -18.60 13.74
CA PHE A 528 17.30 -18.87 13.39
C PHE A 528 18.28 -17.88 14.06
N ILE A 529 17.88 -16.63 14.26
CA ILE A 529 18.66 -15.66 15.05
C ILE A 529 18.78 -16.13 16.49
N HIS A 530 17.67 -16.53 17.11
CA HIS A 530 17.63 -17.03 18.48
C HIS A 530 18.47 -18.31 18.65
N GLN A 531 18.38 -19.27 17.74
CA GLN A 531 19.20 -20.49 17.74
C GLN A 531 20.70 -20.21 17.61
N LYS A 532 21.08 -19.11 16.96
CA LYS A 532 22.46 -18.64 16.83
C LYS A 532 22.90 -17.73 17.99
N GLY A 533 22.07 -17.58 19.03
CA GLY A 533 22.37 -16.79 20.22
C GLY A 533 22.11 -15.29 20.10
N GLY A 534 21.51 -14.82 18.99
CA GLY A 534 21.17 -13.41 18.81
C GLY A 534 19.99 -13.00 19.69
N LYS A 535 20.02 -11.76 20.21
CA LYS A 535 19.02 -11.28 21.16
C LYS A 535 17.90 -10.52 20.43
N VAL A 536 16.76 -11.16 20.22
CA VAL A 536 15.58 -10.49 19.63
C VAL A 536 14.89 -9.67 20.72
N VAL A 537 14.97 -8.35 20.65
CA VAL A 537 14.49 -7.44 21.69
C VAL A 537 13.11 -6.86 21.41
N ALA A 538 12.66 -6.85 20.16
CA ALA A 538 11.34 -6.39 19.76
C ALA A 538 10.81 -7.16 18.54
N VAL A 539 9.51 -7.47 18.55
CA VAL A 539 8.79 -8.14 17.46
C VAL A 539 7.41 -7.51 17.29
N SER A 540 6.95 -7.29 16.05
CA SER A 540 5.57 -6.86 15.77
C SER A 540 4.88 -7.70 14.71
N ASP A 541 3.55 -7.65 14.72
CA ASP A 541 2.69 -8.01 13.60
C ASP A 541 1.42 -7.15 13.59
N ILE A 542 0.42 -7.52 12.78
CA ILE A 542 -0.85 -6.79 12.65
C ILE A 542 -1.65 -6.71 13.96
N THR A 543 -1.39 -7.61 14.91
CA THR A 543 -2.11 -7.67 16.18
C THR A 543 -1.45 -6.81 17.25
N GLY A 544 -0.15 -6.51 17.16
CA GLY A 544 0.56 -5.68 18.14
C GLY A 544 2.07 -5.86 18.09
N ALA A 545 2.76 -5.23 19.04
CA ALA A 545 4.20 -5.39 19.22
C ALA A 545 4.54 -5.77 20.66
N VAL A 546 5.61 -6.56 20.79
CA VAL A 546 6.16 -7.05 22.07
C VAL A 546 7.62 -6.67 22.14
N LYS A 547 8.06 -6.20 23.31
CA LYS A 547 9.46 -5.88 23.59
C LYS A 547 9.96 -6.61 24.84
N ASN A 548 11.22 -7.01 24.84
CA ASN A 548 11.92 -7.48 26.02
C ASN A 548 13.41 -7.15 25.87
N GLN A 549 13.92 -6.22 26.67
CA GLN A 549 15.33 -5.84 26.65
C GLN A 549 16.27 -7.00 26.99
N ASN A 550 15.79 -8.01 27.73
CA ASN A 550 16.52 -9.24 28.05
C ASN A 550 16.45 -10.30 26.95
N GLY A 551 15.73 -10.04 25.86
CA GLY A 551 15.52 -10.94 24.75
C GLY A 551 14.21 -11.71 24.91
N ILE A 552 13.47 -11.78 23.82
CA ILE A 552 12.20 -12.51 23.75
C ILE A 552 12.50 -13.99 23.51
N ASP A 553 11.86 -14.87 24.29
CA ASP A 553 11.87 -16.32 24.05
C ASP A 553 11.03 -16.60 22.79
N ILE A 554 11.72 -16.77 21.65
CA ILE A 554 11.09 -16.99 20.35
C ILE A 554 10.29 -18.30 20.30
N PRO A 555 10.80 -19.46 20.77
CA PRO A 555 9.99 -20.66 20.92
C PRO A 555 8.68 -20.46 21.71
N ALA A 556 8.72 -19.72 22.82
CA ALA A 556 7.53 -19.42 23.60
C ALA A 556 6.57 -18.48 22.84
N LEU A 557 7.11 -17.46 22.15
CA LEU A 557 6.31 -16.52 21.36
C LEU A 557 5.59 -17.21 20.19
N LEU A 558 6.25 -18.16 19.52
CA LEU A 558 5.64 -18.95 18.45
C LEU A 558 4.47 -19.79 18.97
N LYS A 559 4.66 -20.51 20.08
CA LYS A 559 3.59 -21.29 20.72
C LYS A 559 2.41 -20.40 21.15
N HIS A 560 2.70 -19.20 21.66
CA HIS A 560 1.68 -18.23 22.01
C HIS A 560 0.87 -17.83 20.77
N LYS A 561 1.56 -17.42 19.70
CA LYS A 561 0.92 -17.02 18.45
C LYS A 561 0.10 -18.14 17.81
N GLU A 562 0.59 -19.38 17.83
CA GLU A 562 -0.16 -20.55 17.34
C GLU A 562 -1.46 -20.76 18.12
N LYS A 563 -1.46 -20.49 19.43
CA LYS A 563 -2.63 -20.67 20.29
C LYS A 563 -3.62 -19.51 20.23
N THR A 564 -3.13 -18.26 20.19
CA THR A 564 -3.96 -17.05 20.33
C THR A 564 -4.18 -16.32 19.02
N SER A 565 -3.44 -16.65 17.96
CA SER A 565 -3.36 -15.89 16.71
C SER A 565 -2.98 -14.41 16.89
N SER A 566 -2.36 -14.06 18.02
CA SER A 566 -2.03 -12.68 18.40
C SER A 566 -0.70 -12.63 19.16
N LEU A 567 0.02 -11.51 19.03
CA LEU A 567 1.19 -11.20 19.84
C LEU A 567 0.83 -10.47 21.15
N LYS A 568 -0.40 -9.95 21.27
CA LYS A 568 -0.86 -9.33 22.52
C LYS A 568 -0.88 -10.35 23.66
N ASP A 569 -0.74 -9.86 24.88
CA ASP A 569 -0.83 -10.64 26.12
C ASP A 569 0.21 -11.77 26.23
N PHE A 570 1.32 -11.68 25.50
CA PHE A 570 2.44 -12.59 25.66
C PHE A 570 3.18 -12.30 26.97
N GLY A 571 3.08 -13.20 27.96
CA GLY A 571 3.68 -13.00 29.28
C GLY A 571 5.21 -12.95 29.33
N GLY A 572 5.91 -13.21 28.23
CA GLY A 572 7.38 -13.16 28.13
C GLY A 572 7.94 -11.82 27.63
N GLY A 573 7.13 -10.77 27.53
CA GLY A 573 7.56 -9.43 27.16
C GLY A 573 6.50 -8.37 27.43
N ASP A 574 6.91 -7.10 27.37
CA ASP A 574 6.02 -5.96 27.55
C ASP A 574 5.36 -5.57 26.22
N ILE A 575 4.14 -5.05 26.29
CA ILE A 575 3.46 -4.49 25.11
C ILE A 575 4.18 -3.22 24.65
N MET A 576 4.30 -3.06 23.34
CA MET A 576 4.91 -1.93 22.66
C MET A 576 3.94 -1.38 21.61
N ASP A 577 3.99 -0.07 21.33
CA ASP A 577 3.32 0.49 20.16
C ASP A 577 4.01 -0.03 18.88
N PRO A 578 3.29 -0.66 17.93
CA PRO A 578 3.86 -1.10 16.66
C PRO A 578 4.63 -0.03 15.89
N ASN A 579 4.25 1.25 16.01
CA ASN A 579 4.91 2.37 15.34
C ASN A 579 6.32 2.63 15.92
N ASP A 580 6.53 2.35 17.21
CA ASP A 580 7.81 2.56 17.88
C ASP A 580 8.84 1.50 17.52
N LEU A 581 8.43 0.36 16.95
CA LEU A 581 9.33 -0.76 16.70
C LEU A 581 10.46 -0.42 15.71
N LEU A 582 10.15 0.38 14.67
CA LEU A 582 11.11 0.76 13.63
C LEU A 582 12.22 1.69 14.15
N VAL A 583 11.91 2.46 15.20
CA VAL A 583 12.84 3.41 15.84
C VAL A 583 13.37 2.89 17.19
N HIS A 584 12.99 1.67 17.56
CA HIS A 584 13.43 1.03 18.79
C HIS A 584 14.94 0.81 18.78
N GLU A 585 15.55 0.89 19.96
CA GLU A 585 16.98 0.70 20.14
C GLU A 585 17.35 -0.76 19.89
N CYS A 586 18.13 -0.98 18.83
CA CYS A 586 18.69 -2.27 18.45
C CYS A 586 19.93 -2.06 17.57
N ASP A 587 20.75 -3.09 17.40
CA ASP A 587 21.89 -3.05 16.46
C ASP A 587 21.43 -3.34 15.03
N VAL A 588 20.50 -4.29 14.87
CA VAL A 588 20.01 -4.78 13.58
C VAL A 588 18.48 -4.71 13.51
N LEU A 589 17.96 -3.95 12.54
CA LEU A 589 16.53 -3.87 12.23
C LEU A 589 16.20 -4.75 11.01
N ILE A 590 15.17 -5.57 11.11
CA ILE A 590 14.73 -6.48 10.04
C ILE A 590 13.25 -6.22 9.68
N PRO A 591 12.97 -5.34 8.71
CA PRO A 591 11.61 -5.15 8.20
C PRO A 591 11.16 -6.34 7.34
N CYS A 592 10.13 -7.05 7.78
CA CYS A 592 9.58 -8.27 7.17
C CYS A 592 8.07 -8.18 6.82
N ALA A 593 7.46 -6.99 6.91
CA ALA A 593 6.02 -6.80 6.73
C ALA A 593 5.64 -6.20 5.36
N LEU A 594 5.51 -4.88 5.28
CA LEU A 594 5.07 -4.14 4.09
C LEU A 594 6.21 -3.32 3.48
N GLY A 595 6.00 -2.86 2.24
CA GLY A 595 6.88 -1.88 1.59
C GLY A 595 6.64 -0.46 2.14
N GLY A 596 7.61 0.44 1.94
CA GLY A 596 7.50 1.87 2.29
C GLY A 596 7.37 2.18 3.79
N VAL A 597 7.70 1.22 4.65
CA VAL A 597 7.60 1.38 6.12
C VAL A 597 8.70 2.26 6.68
N LEU A 598 9.87 2.31 6.04
CA LEU A 598 10.96 3.23 6.32
C LEU A 598 10.89 4.36 5.30
N ASN A 599 10.48 5.53 5.76
CA ASN A 599 10.19 6.70 4.94
C ASN A 599 10.84 7.95 5.54
N LYS A 600 10.63 9.11 4.90
CA LYS A 600 11.23 10.37 5.33
C LYS A 600 10.85 10.79 6.76
N GLU A 601 9.70 10.35 7.25
CA GLU A 601 9.19 10.76 8.57
C GLU A 601 9.93 10.03 9.70
N ASN A 602 10.26 8.76 9.54
CA ASN A 602 10.86 7.94 10.61
C ASN A 602 12.36 7.63 10.42
N ALA A 603 12.92 7.76 9.21
CA ALA A 603 14.32 7.42 8.93
C ALA A 603 15.33 8.19 9.81
N ALA A 604 14.99 9.42 10.21
CA ALA A 604 15.81 10.24 11.09
C ALA A 604 15.93 9.64 12.50
N ASP A 605 14.93 8.89 12.96
CA ASP A 605 14.84 8.37 14.33
C ASP A 605 15.30 6.91 14.45
N VAL A 606 15.51 6.21 13.33
CA VAL A 606 16.04 4.84 13.32
C VAL A 606 17.39 4.76 14.04
N LYS A 607 17.48 3.94 15.08
CA LYS A 607 18.70 3.77 15.90
C LYS A 607 19.61 2.63 15.45
N ALA A 608 19.09 1.73 14.61
CA ALA A 608 19.82 0.57 14.12
C ALA A 608 21.06 0.96 13.29
N LYS A 609 22.13 0.18 13.44
CA LYS A 609 23.36 0.32 12.64
C LYS A 609 23.25 -0.43 11.31
N PHE A 610 22.50 -1.53 11.31
CA PHE A 610 22.27 -2.37 10.15
C PHE A 610 20.77 -2.53 9.91
N ILE A 611 20.36 -2.44 8.64
CA ILE A 611 18.99 -2.74 8.21
C ILE A 611 19.04 -3.89 7.21
N ILE A 612 18.31 -4.97 7.49
CA ILE A 612 18.26 -6.15 6.63
C ILE A 612 16.87 -6.28 6.01
N GLU A 613 16.76 -5.90 4.73
CA GLU A 613 15.46 -5.83 4.06
C GLU A 613 14.90 -7.22 3.73
N ALA A 614 14.07 -7.76 4.61
CA ALA A 614 13.42 -9.05 4.41
C ALA A 614 12.13 -8.93 3.58
N ALA A 615 11.39 -7.83 3.73
CA ALA A 615 10.28 -7.46 2.84
C ALA A 615 10.79 -6.94 1.49
N ASN A 616 9.89 -6.79 0.50
CA ASN A 616 10.23 -6.11 -0.75
C ASN A 616 10.00 -4.60 -0.57
N HIS A 617 11.00 -3.79 -0.93
CA HIS A 617 10.99 -2.33 -0.89
C HIS A 617 10.50 -1.75 0.46
N PRO A 618 11.02 -2.20 1.63
CA PRO A 618 10.63 -1.62 2.91
C PRO A 618 11.13 -0.18 3.10
N THR A 619 12.16 0.23 2.36
CA THR A 619 12.80 1.55 2.48
C THR A 619 12.58 2.39 1.23
N ASP A 620 12.02 3.57 1.40
CA ASP A 620 11.84 4.55 0.33
C ASP A 620 13.17 5.20 -0.07
N PRO A 621 13.30 5.70 -1.32
CA PRO A 621 14.52 6.38 -1.76
C PRO A 621 14.93 7.57 -0.87
N GLU A 622 13.97 8.30 -0.31
CA GLU A 622 14.23 9.42 0.60
C GLU A 622 14.80 8.94 1.95
N ALA A 623 14.28 7.82 2.47
CA ALA A 623 14.80 7.19 3.68
C ALA A 623 16.21 6.62 3.45
N ASP A 624 16.48 6.04 2.27
CA ASP A 624 17.79 5.51 1.87
C ASP A 624 18.86 6.61 1.94
N GLU A 625 18.56 7.82 1.48
CA GLU A 625 19.47 8.98 1.58
C GLU A 625 19.72 9.43 3.03
N ILE A 626 18.67 9.48 3.86
CA ILE A 626 18.77 9.89 5.27
C ILE A 626 19.60 8.87 6.06
N LEU A 627 19.29 7.58 5.91
CA LEU A 627 19.95 6.48 6.58
C LEU A 627 21.42 6.37 6.13
N SER A 628 21.70 6.55 4.84
CA SER A 628 23.06 6.57 4.32
C SER A 628 23.88 7.72 4.91
N ARG A 629 23.32 8.93 5.07
CA ARG A 629 24.01 10.07 5.71
C ARG A 629 24.29 9.82 7.20
N LYS A 630 23.44 9.04 7.87
CA LYS A 630 23.63 8.60 9.26
C LYS A 630 24.67 7.49 9.40
N GLY A 631 25.17 6.93 8.29
CA GLY A 631 26.10 5.80 8.30
C GLY A 631 25.43 4.45 8.60
N VAL A 632 24.10 4.36 8.48
CA VAL A 632 23.36 3.10 8.61
C VAL A 632 23.60 2.26 7.35
N VAL A 633 23.95 0.99 7.53
CA VAL A 633 24.24 0.07 6.44
C VAL A 633 22.99 -0.73 6.09
N ILE A 634 22.52 -0.59 4.85
CA ILE A 634 21.30 -1.27 4.38
C ILE A 634 21.69 -2.43 3.47
N LEU A 635 21.26 -3.64 3.83
CA LEU A 635 21.36 -4.83 3.00
C LEU A 635 20.09 -4.95 2.15
N PRO A 636 20.19 -4.76 0.82
CA PRO A 636 19.02 -4.54 -0.03
C PRO A 636 18.17 -5.81 -0.21
N ASP A 637 16.87 -5.61 -0.37
CA ASP A 637 15.86 -6.65 -0.51
C ASP A 637 16.13 -7.65 -1.64
N ILE A 638 16.57 -7.17 -2.81
CA ILE A 638 16.92 -8.00 -3.98
C ILE A 638 18.03 -9.01 -3.71
N TYR A 639 18.77 -8.87 -2.60
CA TYR A 639 19.72 -9.85 -2.11
C TYR A 639 19.25 -10.52 -0.81
N ALA A 640 18.91 -9.74 0.22
CA ALA A 640 18.66 -10.24 1.58
C ALA A 640 17.51 -11.28 1.64
N ASN A 641 16.44 -11.09 0.86
CA ASN A 641 15.31 -12.01 0.82
C ASN A 641 15.36 -13.01 -0.36
N SER A 642 16.48 -13.06 -1.10
CA SER A 642 16.63 -13.91 -2.29
C SER A 642 16.62 -15.42 -1.98
N GLY A 643 16.80 -15.82 -0.72
CA GLY A 643 16.80 -17.24 -0.34
C GLY A 643 15.53 -17.98 -0.75
N GLY A 644 14.37 -17.32 -0.70
CA GLY A 644 13.11 -17.90 -1.17
C GLY A 644 13.09 -18.23 -2.66
N VAL A 645 13.66 -17.35 -3.50
CA VAL A 645 13.73 -17.61 -4.95
C VAL A 645 14.82 -18.64 -5.29
N THR A 646 15.92 -18.66 -4.53
CA THR A 646 16.99 -19.66 -4.68
C THR A 646 16.49 -21.07 -4.38
N VAL A 647 15.75 -21.29 -3.30
CA VAL A 647 15.16 -22.62 -3.02
C VAL A 647 14.01 -22.94 -3.98
N SER A 648 13.29 -21.93 -4.50
CA SER A 648 12.34 -22.15 -5.60
C SER A 648 13.04 -22.65 -6.86
N TYR A 649 14.25 -22.15 -7.16
CA TYR A 649 15.08 -22.68 -8.24
C TYR A 649 15.50 -24.13 -7.97
N PHE A 650 15.93 -24.46 -6.74
CA PHE A 650 16.27 -25.85 -6.40
C PHE A 650 15.07 -26.78 -6.53
N GLU A 651 13.87 -26.35 -6.13
CA GLU A 651 12.63 -27.12 -6.34
C GLU A 651 12.40 -27.40 -7.83
N TRP A 652 12.54 -26.38 -8.68
CA TRP A 652 12.43 -26.54 -10.12
C TRP A 652 13.49 -27.51 -10.67
N VAL A 653 14.76 -27.38 -10.26
CA VAL A 653 15.84 -28.31 -10.65
C VAL A 653 15.51 -29.75 -10.25
N GLN A 654 15.07 -29.97 -9.02
CA GLN A 654 14.68 -31.29 -8.52
C GLN A 654 13.52 -31.88 -9.34
N ASN A 655 12.54 -31.06 -9.71
CA ASN A 655 11.41 -31.50 -10.54
C ASN A 655 11.80 -31.78 -11.99
N ILE A 656 12.74 -31.03 -12.57
CA ILE A 656 13.34 -31.34 -13.88
C ILE A 656 14.11 -32.66 -13.82
N GLN A 657 14.86 -32.89 -12.73
CA GLN A 657 15.66 -34.10 -12.54
C GLN A 657 14.80 -35.33 -12.20
N GLY A 658 13.58 -35.14 -11.71
CA GLY A 658 12.78 -36.22 -11.11
C GLY A 658 13.41 -36.79 -9.84
N PHE A 659 14.23 -36.00 -9.14
CA PHE A 659 14.99 -36.44 -7.96
C PHE A 659 15.02 -35.35 -6.89
N MET A 660 14.49 -35.67 -5.70
CA MET A 660 14.38 -34.74 -4.57
C MET A 660 15.63 -34.77 -3.69
N TRP A 661 15.99 -33.63 -3.11
CA TRP A 661 17.15 -33.51 -2.23
C TRP A 661 16.73 -33.51 -0.76
N GLU A 662 17.62 -33.97 0.10
CA GLU A 662 17.49 -33.83 1.55
C GLU A 662 17.62 -32.35 1.97
N GLU A 663 16.98 -32.00 3.09
CA GLU A 663 16.95 -30.61 3.56
C GLU A 663 18.35 -30.04 3.84
N GLU A 664 19.27 -30.85 4.35
CA GLU A 664 20.65 -30.45 4.62
C GLU A 664 21.37 -30.00 3.34
N LYS A 665 21.21 -30.76 2.25
CA LYS A 665 21.77 -30.41 0.94
C LYS A 665 21.17 -29.11 0.41
N VAL A 666 19.84 -28.94 0.52
CA VAL A 666 19.16 -27.70 0.13
C VAL A 666 19.71 -26.49 0.90
N ASN A 667 19.86 -26.62 2.22
CA ASN A 667 20.35 -25.56 3.09
C ASN A 667 21.83 -25.24 2.84
N TYR A 668 22.66 -26.26 2.57
CA TYR A 668 24.06 -26.08 2.19
C TYR A 668 24.21 -25.32 0.87
N GLU A 669 23.48 -25.74 -0.17
CA GLU A 669 23.49 -25.07 -1.47
C GLU A 669 22.95 -23.63 -1.37
N LEU A 670 21.89 -23.42 -0.57
CA LEU A 670 21.35 -22.08 -0.32
C LEU A 670 22.44 -21.15 0.26
N LYS A 671 23.16 -21.59 1.29
CA LYS A 671 24.23 -20.82 1.91
C LYS A 671 25.34 -20.50 0.90
N ARG A 672 25.71 -21.48 0.06
CA ARG A 672 26.74 -21.33 -0.99
C ARG A 672 26.35 -20.28 -2.03
N TYR A 673 25.13 -20.35 -2.57
CA TYR A 673 24.62 -19.38 -3.55
C TYR A 673 24.56 -17.96 -2.97
N MET A 674 24.02 -17.81 -1.76
CA MET A 674 23.92 -16.49 -1.12
C MET A 674 25.29 -15.90 -0.80
N LYS A 675 26.25 -16.71 -0.34
CA LYS A 675 27.61 -16.22 -0.08
C LYS A 675 28.26 -15.71 -1.37
N ARG A 676 28.17 -16.46 -2.46
CA ARG A 676 28.69 -16.03 -3.75
C ARG A 676 28.04 -14.74 -4.25
N ALA A 677 26.72 -14.63 -4.15
CA ALA A 677 26.00 -13.41 -4.53
C ALA A 677 26.44 -12.20 -3.70
N PHE A 678 26.67 -12.37 -2.39
CA PHE A 678 27.21 -11.31 -1.53
C PHE A 678 28.60 -10.86 -1.96
N ASP A 679 29.49 -11.81 -2.27
CA ASP A 679 30.85 -11.52 -2.72
C ASP A 679 30.85 -10.78 -4.07
N ASP A 680 29.98 -11.18 -5.00
CA ASP A 680 29.76 -10.47 -6.27
C ASP A 680 29.25 -9.03 -6.04
N ILE A 681 28.29 -8.83 -5.12
CA ILE A 681 27.77 -7.49 -4.77
C ILE A 681 28.89 -6.61 -4.22
N LYS A 682 29.71 -7.14 -3.32
CA LYS A 682 30.87 -6.42 -2.77
C LYS A 682 31.85 -6.02 -3.86
N ALA A 683 32.17 -6.94 -4.77
CA ALA A 683 33.05 -6.64 -5.90
C ALA A 683 32.51 -5.48 -6.75
N MET A 684 31.19 -5.45 -7.00
CA MET A 684 30.54 -4.33 -7.69
C MET A 684 30.61 -3.03 -6.88
N CYS A 685 30.36 -3.08 -5.57
CA CYS A 685 30.49 -1.91 -4.68
C CYS A 685 31.89 -1.31 -4.72
N HIS A 686 32.93 -2.15 -4.68
CA HIS A 686 34.33 -1.70 -4.77
C HIS A 686 34.67 -1.13 -6.14
N THR A 687 34.18 -1.75 -7.22
CA THR A 687 34.46 -1.33 -8.61
C THR A 687 33.84 0.03 -8.92
N TYR A 688 32.61 0.26 -8.48
CA TYR A 688 31.84 1.47 -8.80
C TYR A 688 31.75 2.48 -7.66
N ASN A 689 32.42 2.21 -6.53
CA ASN A 689 32.39 3.02 -5.32
C ASN A 689 30.96 3.41 -4.89
N CYS A 690 30.10 2.41 -4.73
CA CYS A 690 28.69 2.61 -4.42
C CYS A 690 28.24 1.81 -3.19
N ASN A 691 27.07 2.14 -2.65
CA ASN A 691 26.47 1.41 -1.53
C ASN A 691 25.98 0.01 -1.93
N LEU A 692 25.63 -0.83 -0.95
CA LEU A 692 25.20 -2.22 -1.18
C LEU A 692 23.95 -2.32 -2.08
N ARG A 693 23.00 -1.37 -1.96
CA ARG A 693 21.82 -1.31 -2.82
C ARG A 693 22.22 -1.14 -4.28
N MET A 694 23.02 -0.13 -4.59
CA MET A 694 23.51 0.10 -5.95
C MET A 694 24.46 -1.00 -6.42
N GLY A 695 25.25 -1.62 -5.55
CA GLY A 695 26.06 -2.79 -5.89
C GLY A 695 25.21 -3.97 -6.34
N ALA A 696 24.10 -4.23 -5.67
CA ALA A 696 23.17 -5.28 -6.05
C ALA A 696 22.40 -4.95 -7.34
N PHE A 697 21.90 -3.72 -7.50
CA PHE A 697 21.22 -3.31 -8.73
C PHE A 697 22.17 -3.33 -9.93
N THR A 698 23.38 -2.79 -9.79
CA THR A 698 24.39 -2.81 -10.88
C THR A 698 24.80 -4.24 -11.23
N LEU A 699 24.95 -5.14 -10.25
CA LEU A 699 25.19 -6.57 -10.51
C LEU A 699 24.07 -7.18 -11.34
N GLY A 700 22.82 -6.99 -10.91
CA GLY A 700 21.64 -7.54 -11.56
C GLY A 700 21.46 -7.02 -12.98
N VAL A 701 21.47 -5.69 -13.14
CA VAL A 701 21.32 -5.01 -14.44
C VAL A 701 22.44 -5.42 -15.39
N ASN A 702 23.69 -5.45 -14.94
CA ASN A 702 24.83 -5.84 -15.79
C ASN A 702 24.71 -7.30 -16.28
N LYS A 703 24.33 -8.24 -15.41
CA LYS A 703 24.14 -9.65 -15.80
C LYS A 703 23.03 -9.82 -16.86
N VAL A 704 21.92 -9.09 -16.72
CA VAL A 704 20.82 -9.12 -17.69
C VAL A 704 21.23 -8.44 -18.99
N ALA A 705 21.79 -7.22 -18.92
CA ALA A 705 22.28 -6.47 -20.07
C ALA A 705 23.26 -7.29 -20.92
N ARG A 706 24.22 -7.98 -20.27
CA ARG A 706 25.17 -8.86 -20.97
C ARG A 706 24.47 -10.04 -21.64
N ALA A 707 23.49 -10.66 -21.00
CA ALA A 707 22.73 -11.76 -21.60
C ALA A 707 21.93 -11.28 -22.82
N THR A 708 21.29 -10.11 -22.74
CA THR A 708 20.57 -9.49 -23.86
C THR A 708 21.50 -9.20 -25.03
N LEU A 709 22.66 -8.59 -24.76
CA LEU A 709 23.67 -8.29 -25.78
C LEU A 709 24.22 -9.56 -26.45
N LEU A 710 24.48 -10.61 -25.68
CA LEU A 710 24.99 -11.88 -26.20
C LEU A 710 23.96 -12.64 -27.05
N ARG A 711 22.67 -12.49 -26.74
CA ARG A 711 21.58 -13.07 -27.55
C ARG A 711 21.34 -12.30 -28.85
N GLY A 712 21.62 -11.00 -28.86
CA GLY A 712 21.34 -10.13 -29.99
C GLY A 712 19.84 -9.76 -30.09
N TRP A 713 19.52 -8.94 -31.09
CA TRP A 713 18.17 -8.42 -31.34
C TRP A 713 17.55 -8.91 -32.66
N GLU A 714 18.24 -9.79 -33.38
CA GLU A 714 17.72 -10.40 -34.59
C GLU A 714 16.89 -11.63 -34.21
N ALA A 715 15.58 -11.51 -34.44
CA ALA A 715 14.62 -12.62 -34.41
C ALA A 715 14.25 -12.99 -35.84
#